data_AF-A0A1F7ZIN6-F1
#
_entry.id   AF-A0A1F7ZIN6-F1
#
_cell.length_a   1.000
_cell.length_b   1.000
_cell.length_c   1.000
_cell.angle_alpha   90.00
_cell.angle_beta   90.00
_cell.angle_gamma   90.00
#
_symmetry.space_group_name_H-M   'P 1'
#
loop_
_entity.id
_entity.type
_entity.pdbx_description
1 polymer ?
#
loop_
_entity_poly.entity_id
_entity_poly.type
_entity_poly.pdbx_seq_one_letter_code
_entity_poly.pdbx_strand_id
1 'polypeptide(L)'
;MPTGSTWMMDEATRNKFLKNYKTQVASATSTICATLAVTPLENVKTRMQTHNFKNVFQCVRYLWRTEGPRGYVAGALPPLASVTAVRVVNFSTYNAAKHRISDFFERMTGQSPLAMYNQPGSTPTVATFVTFTTAGLIAGLITSPLACPFELAKNVVQTSVLVSNRAQASPDAVKDPSLRNKPRLGTIEAIRQIVQRYGIRGLYTGFHLHALRDTLGSGLYFSVYETVKQVASKELGPDKSPFGGPMIAGAICSTVPWFCTYPLDTRKTRAQSVLLGKSSEVGEASAAVAKSSINILQIPFRRSHTVSLSDAITQYISTKYDQRPDMFADDLLIIDRLRNEAIHVQEPHISGISRLVTYAAQLKWLGGKFPVDIGVEFPWYPALGFNTSRPISQNNIRFELANILFNLVALYSQLAFSVNRTTPDGLKQACNYFCQAAGVLAHLRTDILPDLRTSPPEDMDDMTLQSLEQLLLAQGQECFWQKAVKDGLKDASVARLAAKVSDFYAEGGDYAVQSNAISPEWIHHMTAKHHHFAAAAQYRQSLDCLEKRKYGEEVARLRDSEVCVNEALKESRWINRTVLGDLQGLKNRVTEDLKRAEKDNDVIYLNPVPPKSELKIIDRACMVAAKAPSQVTDAISMLGDNGPLGQPLFSKLVPYAVHIAASIYSDRRDRLVNETIIGELETMTDKLRDLLSSLNLPGSLQALEKPLGLPPTLVSHAEEMRQQDGLNRLRRSLEDTARVKSNDKAAYNEGVELLAAEKAEDDSSRRKYGTDRWAREPSEAAAPKLYTSSREIDGYFSSAQSSDNLVEQKLKDSEAVFRVLTGTNRDLEMYVPSSRRAAIPPEVERESIRLRGCLSEVSRLENRRKRRAQALKDKARSDDISKALLKEAARLEREFPMQAIQASQFEDLFEEQLHLYDTDLEMVTQEQHEQDQISAQVREANRAFTRAHTGDASTKEREKALQELENGYLKYKEIISNIEVGRKFYNDLAKIVGRFRDDCKAFVHQRRMEASQIEGEITSVAAMASLNLSQPHLRQYSQQPAQPAQPVQPVQPAQPVQQPTQLPPQVPQPQPVQHQPPRDEPLTAPQPTRANTRPSMAPGVWSPDMGIRFGTQGTWDPSKGVKFS
;
A
#
# COMPACT_ATOMS: atom_id res chain seq x y z
N MET A 1 -49.34 71.72 37.92
CA MET A 1 -49.80 70.75 36.89
C MET A 1 -48.60 69.90 36.45
N PRO A 2 -48.79 68.64 36.03
CA PRO A 2 -47.81 67.59 36.29
C PRO A 2 -46.70 67.44 35.23
N THR A 3 -45.45 67.35 35.69
CA THR A 3 -44.29 66.92 34.90
C THR A 3 -44.23 65.39 34.85
N GLY A 4 -45.02 64.78 33.96
CA GLY A 4 -45.07 63.33 33.78
C GLY A 4 -43.99 62.79 32.83
N SER A 5 -42.84 62.39 33.35
CA SER A 5 -41.89 61.55 32.61
C SER A 5 -42.33 60.07 32.66
N THR A 6 -42.96 59.60 31.59
CA THR A 6 -43.60 58.26 31.46
C THR A 6 -42.65 57.05 31.50
N TRP A 7 -41.41 57.21 31.97
CA TRP A 7 -40.33 56.22 31.86
C TRP A 7 -39.58 55.92 33.16
N MET A 8 -39.99 56.48 34.30
CA MET A 8 -39.43 56.11 35.61
C MET A 8 -40.39 55.19 36.37
N MET A 9 -40.06 53.90 36.43
CA MET A 9 -40.65 53.00 37.44
C MET A 9 -40.31 53.49 38.84
N ASP A 10 -41.28 53.43 39.75
CA ASP A 10 -41.06 53.57 41.20
C ASP A 10 -39.89 52.66 41.67
N GLU A 11 -39.09 53.17 42.61
CA GLU A 11 -37.84 52.53 43.02
C GLU A 11 -38.08 51.17 43.71
N ALA A 12 -39.12 51.05 44.53
CA ALA A 12 -39.46 49.77 45.17
C ALA A 12 -39.89 48.73 44.10
N THR A 13 -40.69 49.17 43.12
CA THR A 13 -41.13 48.34 41.99
C THR A 13 -39.97 47.92 41.09
N ARG A 14 -39.08 48.87 40.74
CA ARG A 14 -37.84 48.63 40.00
C ARG A 14 -36.94 47.63 40.72
N ASN A 15 -36.70 47.83 42.01
CA ASN A 15 -35.80 46.97 42.79
C ASN A 15 -36.39 45.56 42.98
N LYS A 16 -37.72 45.43 43.12
CA LYS A 16 -38.43 44.14 43.11
C LYS A 16 -38.30 43.42 41.76
N PHE A 17 -38.47 44.15 40.66
CA PHE A 17 -38.30 43.61 39.29
C PHE A 17 -36.85 43.16 39.03
N LEU A 18 -35.86 44.00 39.37
CA LEU A 18 -34.44 43.69 39.26
C LEU A 18 -34.02 42.50 40.14
N LYS A 19 -34.63 42.32 41.32
CA LYS A 19 -34.38 41.16 42.18
C LYS A 19 -34.92 39.87 41.57
N ASN A 20 -36.09 39.90 40.94
CA ASN A 20 -36.70 38.76 40.26
C ASN A 20 -35.96 38.35 38.98
N TYR A 21 -35.44 39.32 38.22
CA TYR A 21 -34.74 39.10 36.94
C TYR A 21 -33.21 39.32 37.03
N LYS A 22 -32.63 39.15 38.23
CA LYS A 22 -31.23 39.45 38.51
C LYS A 22 -30.25 38.80 37.52
N THR A 23 -30.46 37.52 37.21
CA THR A 23 -29.58 36.75 36.31
C THR A 23 -29.69 37.25 34.87
N GLN A 24 -30.90 37.55 34.40
CA GLN A 24 -31.17 38.04 33.04
C GLN A 24 -30.54 39.43 32.85
N VAL A 25 -30.77 40.35 33.78
CA VAL A 25 -30.25 41.72 33.71
C VAL A 25 -28.72 41.74 33.84
N ALA A 26 -28.15 41.00 34.79
CA ALA A 26 -26.70 40.90 34.94
C ALA A 26 -26.02 40.27 33.71
N SER A 27 -26.60 39.21 33.15
CA SER A 27 -26.11 38.58 31.92
C SER A 27 -26.19 39.51 30.72
N ALA A 28 -27.28 40.26 30.56
CA ALA A 28 -27.46 41.21 29.48
C ALA A 28 -26.43 42.35 29.55
N THR A 29 -26.35 43.04 30.70
CA THR A 29 -25.41 44.15 30.90
C THR A 29 -23.95 43.71 30.75
N SER A 30 -23.58 42.56 31.32
CA SER A 30 -22.23 41.98 31.16
C SER A 30 -21.91 41.69 29.70
N THR A 31 -22.83 41.06 28.96
CA THR A 31 -22.64 40.73 27.54
C THR A 31 -22.49 42.00 26.68
N ILE A 32 -23.28 43.04 26.97
CA ILE A 32 -23.20 44.31 26.26
C ILE A 32 -21.86 44.99 26.51
N CYS A 33 -21.44 45.14 27.77
CA CYS A 33 -20.16 45.75 28.12
C CYS A 33 -18.96 44.99 27.53
N ALA A 34 -18.95 43.65 27.63
CA ALA A 34 -17.90 42.81 27.07
C ALA A 34 -17.83 42.91 25.53
N THR A 35 -18.98 42.89 24.85
CA THR A 35 -19.03 43.02 23.39
C THR A 35 -18.54 44.39 22.93
N LEU A 36 -18.93 45.48 23.61
CA LEU A 36 -18.46 46.83 23.28
C LEU A 36 -16.94 46.99 23.50
N ALA A 37 -16.38 46.38 24.55
CA ALA A 37 -14.94 46.40 24.79
C ALA A 37 -14.13 45.62 23.73
N VAL A 38 -14.66 44.50 23.21
CA VAL A 38 -13.99 43.64 22.22
C VAL A 38 -14.22 44.11 20.77
N THR A 39 -15.30 44.84 20.50
CA THR A 39 -15.68 45.31 19.15
C THR A 39 -14.53 46.00 18.37
N PRO A 40 -13.73 46.91 18.95
CA PRO A 40 -12.59 47.52 18.23
C PRO A 40 -11.55 46.50 17.76
N LEU A 41 -11.28 45.46 18.56
CA LEU A 41 -10.32 44.41 18.23
C LEU A 41 -10.86 43.47 17.14
N GLU A 42 -12.13 43.10 17.19
CA GLU A 42 -12.77 42.31 16.11
C GLU A 42 -12.85 43.10 14.79
N ASN A 43 -13.06 44.42 14.83
CA ASN A 43 -13.01 45.27 13.64
C ASN A 43 -11.59 45.39 13.05
N VAL A 44 -10.53 45.43 13.88
CA VAL A 44 -9.14 45.36 13.41
C VAL A 44 -8.81 43.97 12.84
N LYS A 45 -9.18 42.90 13.54
CA LYS A 45 -8.98 41.50 13.12
C LYS A 45 -9.65 41.21 11.78
N THR A 46 -10.92 41.58 11.61
CA THR A 46 -11.65 41.41 10.35
C THR A 46 -11.02 42.24 9.23
N ARG A 47 -10.58 43.48 9.48
CA ARG A 47 -9.85 44.30 8.50
C ARG A 47 -8.51 43.65 8.09
N MET A 48 -7.76 43.05 9.02
CA MET A 48 -6.55 42.26 8.72
C MET A 48 -6.82 40.95 7.97
N GLN A 49 -7.97 40.32 8.18
CA GLN A 49 -8.39 39.13 7.43
C GLN A 49 -8.89 39.48 6.01
N THR A 50 -9.41 40.70 5.79
CA THR A 50 -9.89 41.17 4.48
C THR A 50 -8.85 41.92 3.64
N HIS A 51 -7.82 42.52 4.26
CA HIS A 51 -6.79 43.30 3.57
C HIS A 51 -5.38 42.90 4.04
N ASN A 52 -4.45 42.79 3.10
CA ASN A 52 -3.09 42.33 3.35
C ASN A 52 -2.20 43.44 3.97
N PHE A 53 -2.39 43.72 5.26
CA PHE A 53 -1.53 44.62 6.03
C PHE A 53 -0.32 43.86 6.57
N LYS A 54 0.88 44.48 6.54
CA LYS A 54 2.10 43.83 7.03
C LYS A 54 2.09 43.64 8.56
N ASN A 55 1.50 44.60 9.30
CA ASN A 55 1.47 44.63 10.76
C ASN A 55 0.12 45.17 11.29
N VAL A 56 -0.28 44.77 12.50
CA VAL A 56 -1.50 45.25 13.19
C VAL A 56 -1.55 46.78 13.25
N PHE A 57 -0.43 47.43 13.60
CA PHE A 57 -0.32 48.89 13.67
C PHE A 57 -0.60 49.60 12.34
N GLN A 58 -0.32 48.95 11.21
CA GLN A 58 -0.64 49.49 9.88
C GLN A 58 -2.16 49.45 9.63
N CYS A 59 -2.83 48.36 10.01
CA CYS A 59 -4.29 48.25 9.96
C CYS A 59 -4.98 49.28 10.86
N VAL A 60 -4.49 49.47 12.09
CA VAL A 60 -5.01 50.48 13.04
C VAL A 60 -4.82 51.89 12.49
N ARG A 61 -3.61 52.24 12.01
CA ARG A 61 -3.34 53.56 11.40
C ARG A 61 -4.17 53.82 10.14
N TYR A 62 -4.43 52.77 9.34
CA TYR A 62 -5.32 52.85 8.19
C TYR A 62 -6.75 53.14 8.64
N LEU A 63 -7.31 52.34 9.55
CA LEU A 63 -8.71 52.46 10.02
C LEU A 63 -8.98 53.83 10.64
N TRP A 64 -8.05 54.35 11.46
CA TRP A 64 -8.12 55.71 12.01
C TRP A 64 -8.16 56.80 10.93
N ARG A 65 -7.36 56.66 9.87
CA ARG A 65 -7.28 57.65 8.77
C ARG A 65 -8.42 57.57 7.76
N THR A 66 -9.06 56.41 7.59
CA THR A 66 -10.07 56.20 6.53
C THR A 66 -11.50 56.15 7.04
N GLU A 67 -11.74 55.56 8.22
CA GLU A 67 -13.08 55.40 8.80
C GLU A 67 -13.26 56.18 10.13
N GLY A 68 -12.17 56.78 10.65
CA GLY A 68 -12.16 57.56 11.89
C GLY A 68 -12.51 56.73 13.15
N PRO A 69 -12.85 57.39 14.27
CA PRO A 69 -13.25 56.69 15.50
C PRO A 69 -14.49 55.80 15.32
N ARG A 70 -15.39 56.17 14.39
CA ARG A 70 -16.60 55.40 14.07
C ARG A 70 -16.29 54.07 13.38
N GLY A 71 -15.19 53.96 12.62
CA GLY A 71 -14.74 52.71 11.99
C GLY A 71 -14.47 51.57 12.98
N TYR A 72 -14.07 51.90 14.21
CA TYR A 72 -13.82 50.90 15.26
C TYR A 72 -15.08 50.31 15.88
N VAL A 73 -16.24 50.97 15.73
CA VAL A 73 -17.52 50.56 16.33
C VAL A 73 -18.64 50.32 15.30
N ALA A 74 -18.39 50.63 14.03
CA ALA A 74 -19.34 50.42 12.95
C ALA A 74 -19.71 48.94 12.77
N GLY A 75 -20.99 48.65 12.63
CA GLY A 75 -21.50 47.28 12.40
C GLY A 75 -21.69 46.43 13.66
N ALA A 76 -21.39 46.95 14.87
CA ALA A 76 -21.48 46.19 16.12
C ALA A 76 -22.92 45.85 16.57
N LEU A 77 -23.92 46.65 16.18
CA LEU A 77 -25.29 46.57 16.72
C LEU A 77 -26.04 45.25 16.40
N PRO A 78 -26.03 44.70 15.17
CA PRO A 78 -26.73 43.43 14.91
C PRO A 78 -26.11 42.21 15.63
N PRO A 79 -24.77 42.04 15.69
CA PRO A 79 -24.15 41.01 16.56
C PRO A 79 -24.44 41.23 18.05
N LEU A 80 -24.43 42.47 18.54
CA LEU A 80 -24.67 42.80 19.95
C LEU A 80 -26.03 42.28 20.42
N ALA A 81 -27.09 42.52 19.65
CA ALA A 81 -28.45 42.08 19.99
C ALA A 81 -28.58 40.54 20.04
N SER A 82 -28.06 39.84 19.03
CA SER A 82 -28.16 38.38 18.94
C SER A 82 -27.35 37.66 20.01
N VAL A 83 -26.10 38.09 20.24
CA VAL A 83 -25.23 37.52 21.28
C VAL A 83 -25.80 37.76 22.67
N THR A 84 -26.41 38.93 22.92
CA THR A 84 -27.08 39.23 24.20
C THR A 84 -28.25 38.30 24.47
N ALA A 85 -29.14 38.08 23.49
CA ALA A 85 -30.27 37.16 23.63
C ALA A 85 -29.82 35.72 23.92
N VAL A 86 -28.84 35.23 23.15
CA VAL A 86 -28.25 33.89 23.31
C VAL A 86 -27.61 33.72 24.69
N ARG A 87 -26.86 34.71 25.18
CA ARG A 87 -26.21 34.65 26.50
C ARG A 87 -27.21 34.72 27.65
N VAL A 88 -28.23 35.58 27.57
CA VAL A 88 -29.30 35.67 28.59
C VAL A 88 -30.02 34.33 28.75
N VAL A 89 -30.35 33.64 27.65
CA VAL A 89 -30.93 32.29 27.70
C VAL A 89 -29.95 31.29 28.32
N ASN A 90 -28.70 31.26 27.88
CA ASN A 90 -27.70 30.32 28.40
C ASN A 90 -27.50 30.46 29.93
N PHE A 91 -27.26 31.69 30.43
CA PHE A 91 -27.08 31.92 31.87
C PHE A 91 -28.36 31.69 32.69
N SER A 92 -29.55 31.98 32.14
CA SER A 92 -30.82 31.72 32.83
C SER A 92 -31.08 30.22 32.96
N THR A 93 -30.88 29.46 31.87
CA THR A 93 -31.02 28.01 31.84
C THR A 93 -29.99 27.34 32.74
N TYR A 94 -28.72 27.77 32.69
CA TYR A 94 -27.67 27.28 33.59
C TYR A 94 -28.06 27.49 35.06
N ASN A 95 -28.53 28.68 35.43
CA ASN A 95 -28.92 28.96 36.81
C ASN A 95 -30.10 28.08 37.26
N ALA A 96 -31.13 27.92 36.42
CA ALA A 96 -32.25 27.03 36.71
C ALA A 96 -31.84 25.55 36.82
N ALA A 97 -31.01 25.06 35.89
CA ALA A 97 -30.52 23.69 35.88
C ALA A 97 -29.60 23.40 37.08
N LYS A 98 -28.70 24.32 37.44
CA LYS A 98 -27.80 24.22 38.60
C LYS A 98 -28.58 24.04 39.92
N HIS A 99 -29.68 24.77 40.12
CA HIS A 99 -30.56 24.56 41.27
C HIS A 99 -31.29 23.22 41.19
N ARG A 100 -31.97 22.91 40.08
CA ARG A 100 -32.73 21.65 39.93
C ARG A 100 -31.88 20.38 40.06
N ILE A 101 -30.63 20.41 39.58
CA ILE A 101 -29.69 19.30 39.73
C ILE A 101 -29.20 19.18 41.18
N SER A 102 -28.95 20.31 41.86
CA SER A 102 -28.61 20.29 43.30
C SER A 102 -29.75 19.72 44.14
N ASP A 103 -31.00 20.11 43.88
CA ASP A 103 -32.19 19.58 44.56
C ASP A 103 -32.34 18.07 44.33
N PHE A 104 -31.96 17.58 43.14
CA PHE A 104 -31.97 16.15 42.81
C PHE A 104 -30.85 15.38 43.53
N PHE A 105 -29.62 15.91 43.56
CA PHE A 105 -28.53 15.33 44.34
C PHE A 105 -28.87 15.30 45.83
N GLU A 106 -29.44 16.38 46.37
CA GLU A 106 -29.84 16.48 47.77
C GLU A 106 -30.88 15.41 48.15
N ARG A 107 -31.85 15.11 47.27
CA ARG A 107 -32.81 14.01 47.44
C ARG A 107 -32.19 12.61 47.35
N MET A 108 -31.12 12.45 46.56
CA MET A 108 -30.44 11.17 46.34
C MET A 108 -29.36 10.86 47.39
N THR A 109 -28.68 11.88 47.93
CA THR A 109 -27.48 11.71 48.77
C THR A 109 -27.57 12.41 50.13
N GLY A 110 -28.66 13.13 50.43
CA GLY A 110 -28.86 13.85 51.70
C GLY A 110 -27.95 15.07 51.90
N GLN A 111 -27.10 15.42 50.92
CA GLN A 111 -26.18 16.55 50.96
C GLN A 111 -26.36 17.41 49.71
N SER A 112 -26.54 18.72 49.88
CA SER A 112 -26.73 19.65 48.76
C SER A 112 -25.39 20.13 48.19
N PRO A 113 -25.05 19.85 46.92
CA PRO A 113 -23.80 20.34 46.31
C PRO A 113 -23.67 21.86 46.35
N LEU A 114 -24.79 22.60 46.24
CA LEU A 114 -24.81 24.06 46.38
C LEU A 114 -24.49 24.55 47.79
N ALA A 115 -24.98 23.87 48.83
CA ALA A 115 -24.70 24.27 50.21
C ALA A 115 -23.20 24.14 50.51
N MET A 116 -22.58 23.04 50.09
CA MET A 116 -21.13 22.83 50.24
C MET A 116 -20.30 23.83 49.41
N TYR A 117 -20.68 24.13 48.17
CA TYR A 117 -20.00 25.15 47.35
C TYR A 117 -20.07 26.56 47.98
N ASN A 118 -21.18 26.91 48.64
CA ASN A 118 -21.35 28.22 49.27
C ASN A 118 -20.62 28.37 50.62
N GLN A 119 -20.04 27.32 51.18
CA GLN A 119 -19.26 27.41 52.42
C GLN A 119 -17.90 28.09 52.18
N PRO A 120 -17.47 29.05 53.03
CA PRO A 120 -16.15 29.66 52.95
C PRO A 120 -15.03 28.62 53.05
N GLY A 121 -14.06 28.67 52.13
CA GLY A 121 -12.92 27.73 52.10
C GLY A 121 -13.21 26.34 51.54
N SER A 122 -14.41 26.09 51.00
CA SER A 122 -14.78 24.81 50.40
C SER A 122 -13.87 24.41 49.22
N THR A 123 -13.69 23.10 49.02
CA THR A 123 -12.91 22.51 47.91
C THR A 123 -13.82 21.92 46.83
N PRO A 124 -13.36 21.83 45.57
CA PRO A 124 -14.12 21.19 44.51
C PRO A 124 -14.23 19.69 44.78
N THR A 125 -15.46 19.19 44.81
CA THR A 125 -15.79 17.77 44.94
C THR A 125 -16.39 17.23 43.65
N VAL A 126 -16.42 15.90 43.50
CA VAL A 126 -17.05 15.23 42.35
C VAL A 126 -18.52 15.66 42.19
N ALA A 127 -19.27 15.78 43.29
CA ALA A 127 -20.67 16.21 43.27
C ALA A 127 -20.84 17.65 42.74
N THR A 128 -20.01 18.61 43.15
CA THR A 128 -20.06 19.98 42.63
C THR A 128 -19.63 20.05 41.17
N PHE A 129 -18.58 19.32 40.79
CA PHE A 129 -18.08 19.26 39.41
C PHE A 129 -19.12 18.66 38.44
N VAL A 130 -19.74 17.55 38.81
CA VAL A 130 -20.81 16.91 38.01
C VAL A 130 -22.04 17.81 37.94
N THR A 131 -22.41 18.50 39.02
CA THR A 131 -23.54 19.45 39.04
C THR A 131 -23.32 20.60 38.05
N PHE A 132 -22.16 21.27 38.09
CA PHE A 132 -21.89 22.40 37.20
C PHE A 132 -21.66 21.98 35.74
N THR A 133 -21.00 20.84 35.52
CA THR A 133 -20.80 20.28 34.17
C THR A 133 -22.15 19.92 33.54
N THR A 134 -23.00 19.15 34.24
CA THR A 134 -24.33 18.75 33.73
C THR A 134 -25.26 19.95 33.51
N ALA A 135 -25.27 20.92 34.43
CA ALA A 135 -26.01 22.17 34.25
C ALA A 135 -25.53 22.95 33.01
N GLY A 136 -24.22 23.00 32.76
CA GLY A 136 -23.63 23.63 31.59
C GLY A 136 -23.94 22.91 30.28
N LEU A 137 -23.93 21.58 30.26
CA LEU A 137 -24.32 20.77 29.10
C LEU A 137 -25.79 21.03 28.72
N ILE A 138 -26.70 21.02 29.71
CA ILE A 138 -28.13 21.31 29.50
C ILE A 138 -28.33 22.75 28.99
N ALA A 139 -27.62 23.72 29.55
CA ALA A 139 -27.71 25.11 29.13
C ALA A 139 -27.23 25.32 27.68
N GLY A 140 -26.14 24.67 27.27
CA GLY A 140 -25.67 24.66 25.89
C GLY A 140 -26.68 24.02 24.92
N LEU A 141 -27.24 22.86 25.29
CA LEU A 141 -28.22 22.16 24.46
C LEU A 141 -29.50 22.98 24.24
N ILE A 142 -30.06 23.56 25.30
CA ILE A 142 -31.29 24.39 25.24
C ILE A 142 -31.04 25.72 24.49
N THR A 143 -29.82 26.26 24.56
CA THR A 143 -29.46 27.50 23.84
C THR A 143 -29.22 27.26 22.34
N SER A 144 -28.78 26.06 21.96
CA SER A 144 -28.35 25.73 20.60
C SER A 144 -29.39 26.04 19.50
N PRO A 145 -30.71 25.76 19.66
CA PRO A 145 -31.73 26.12 18.67
C PRO A 145 -31.86 27.63 18.44
N LEU A 146 -31.65 28.44 19.48
CA LEU A 146 -31.68 29.90 19.36
C LEU A 146 -30.37 30.45 18.76
N ALA A 147 -29.23 29.86 19.13
CA ALA A 147 -27.92 30.31 18.66
C ALA A 147 -27.64 29.98 17.18
N CYS A 148 -28.12 28.84 16.68
CA CYS A 148 -27.87 28.35 15.32
C CYS A 148 -28.16 29.37 14.20
N PRO A 149 -29.38 29.98 14.10
CA PRO A 149 -29.69 30.95 13.05
C PRO A 149 -28.79 32.19 13.11
N PHE A 150 -28.45 32.68 14.30
CA PHE A 150 -27.65 33.90 14.45
C PHE A 150 -26.16 33.67 14.15
N GLU A 151 -25.57 32.55 14.60
CA GLU A 151 -24.19 32.20 14.25
C GLU A 151 -24.07 31.88 12.76
N LEU A 152 -25.05 31.20 12.15
CA LEU A 152 -25.06 30.98 10.70
C LEU A 152 -25.14 32.30 9.93
N ALA A 153 -26.05 33.21 10.30
CA ALA A 153 -26.18 34.52 9.65
C ALA A 153 -24.93 35.39 9.81
N LYS A 154 -24.28 35.34 10.99
CA LYS A 154 -22.98 35.99 11.23
C LYS A 154 -21.88 35.42 10.34
N ASN A 155 -21.77 34.10 10.23
CA ASN A 155 -20.81 33.42 9.35
C ASN A 155 -21.06 33.74 7.86
N VAL A 156 -22.31 33.83 7.43
CA VAL A 156 -22.69 34.24 6.06
C VAL A 156 -22.32 35.70 5.81
N VAL A 157 -22.63 36.62 6.72
CA VAL A 157 -22.26 38.04 6.57
C VAL A 157 -20.73 38.19 6.52
N GLN A 158 -19.98 37.55 7.42
CA GLN A 158 -18.51 37.60 7.43
C GLN A 158 -17.89 37.01 6.16
N THR A 159 -18.39 35.85 5.70
CA THR A 159 -17.95 35.25 4.44
C THR A 159 -18.32 36.12 3.23
N SER A 160 -19.50 36.71 3.21
CA SER A 160 -19.96 37.58 2.11
C SER A 160 -19.10 38.84 1.98
N VAL A 161 -18.62 39.40 3.10
CA VAL A 161 -17.68 40.54 3.13
C VAL A 161 -16.29 40.13 2.62
N LEU A 162 -15.80 38.93 2.99
CA LEU A 162 -14.54 38.38 2.47
C LEU A 162 -14.61 38.11 0.95
N VAL A 163 -15.74 37.62 0.46
CA VAL A 163 -15.97 37.33 -0.97
C VAL A 163 -16.17 38.61 -1.78
N SER A 164 -17.01 39.55 -1.32
CA SER A 164 -17.26 40.82 -2.01
C SER A 164 -15.99 41.66 -2.14
N ASN A 165 -15.11 41.61 -1.13
CA ASN A 165 -13.89 42.43 -1.12
C ASN A 165 -12.70 41.74 -1.78
N ARG A 166 -12.71 40.41 -1.98
CA ARG A 166 -11.81 39.74 -2.93
C ARG A 166 -12.00 40.25 -4.35
N ALA A 167 -13.24 40.53 -4.76
CA ALA A 167 -13.52 41.19 -6.04
C ALA A 167 -13.08 42.67 -6.07
N GLN A 168 -12.95 43.33 -4.91
CA GLN A 168 -12.40 44.70 -4.79
C GLN A 168 -10.86 44.74 -4.65
N ALA A 169 -10.18 43.60 -4.56
CA ALA A 169 -8.72 43.53 -4.43
C ALA A 169 -7.96 43.68 -5.76
N SER A 170 -8.65 44.08 -6.84
CA SER A 170 -8.03 44.45 -8.11
C SER A 170 -7.43 45.87 -8.03
N PRO A 171 -6.22 46.13 -8.58
CA PRO A 171 -5.57 47.45 -8.50
C PRO A 171 -6.41 48.63 -9.02
N ASP A 172 -7.29 48.41 -10.01
CA ASP A 172 -8.12 49.47 -10.59
C ASP A 172 -9.43 49.76 -9.82
N ALA A 173 -9.78 48.96 -8.81
CA ALA A 173 -11.01 49.15 -8.02
C ALA A 173 -11.04 50.49 -7.25
N VAL A 174 -9.90 51.18 -7.14
CA VAL A 174 -9.79 52.53 -6.54
C VAL A 174 -10.43 53.62 -7.40
N LYS A 175 -10.64 53.38 -8.71
CA LYS A 175 -11.14 54.37 -9.68
C LYS A 175 -12.66 54.38 -9.86
N ASP A 176 -13.38 53.36 -9.42
CA ASP A 176 -14.83 53.23 -9.66
C ASP A 176 -15.66 53.66 -8.43
N PRO A 177 -16.31 54.85 -8.45
CA PRO A 177 -17.12 55.31 -7.33
C PRO A 177 -18.38 54.47 -7.07
N SER A 178 -18.84 53.66 -8.03
CA SER A 178 -20.03 52.81 -7.88
C SER A 178 -19.79 51.62 -6.94
N LEU A 179 -18.57 51.06 -6.93
CA LEU A 179 -18.21 49.92 -6.09
C LEU A 179 -18.10 50.27 -4.60
N ARG A 180 -17.85 51.55 -4.29
CA ARG A 180 -17.74 52.07 -2.92
C ARG A 180 -19.07 52.07 -2.17
N ASN A 181 -20.20 52.02 -2.90
CA ASN A 181 -21.56 52.16 -2.38
C ASN A 181 -22.39 50.86 -2.41
N LYS A 182 -21.82 49.69 -2.73
CA LYS A 182 -22.56 48.43 -2.63
C LYS A 182 -22.98 48.18 -1.15
N PRO A 183 -24.29 48.00 -0.86
CA PRO A 183 -24.76 47.87 0.50
C PRO A 183 -24.23 46.59 1.15
N ARG A 184 -23.69 46.71 2.36
CA ARG A 184 -23.29 45.58 3.20
C ARG A 184 -24.53 44.74 3.51
N LEU A 185 -24.50 43.42 3.28
CA LEU A 185 -25.58 42.53 3.74
C LEU A 185 -25.72 42.64 5.26
N GLY A 186 -26.86 43.13 5.73
CA GLY A 186 -27.21 43.10 7.14
C GLY A 186 -27.56 41.67 7.58
N THR A 187 -27.34 41.33 8.86
CA THR A 187 -27.66 40.00 9.41
C THR A 187 -29.12 39.61 9.20
N ILE A 188 -30.05 40.56 9.30
CA ILE A 188 -31.49 40.36 9.07
C ILE A 188 -31.77 40.06 7.58
N GLU A 189 -31.06 40.73 6.67
CA GLU A 189 -31.22 40.53 5.23
C GLU A 189 -30.61 39.19 4.78
N ALA A 190 -29.47 38.78 5.37
CA ALA A 190 -28.92 37.44 5.20
C ALA A 190 -29.89 36.35 5.70
N ILE A 191 -30.52 36.54 6.87
CA ILE A 191 -31.56 35.62 7.38
C ILE A 191 -32.76 35.56 6.42
N ARG A 192 -33.25 36.70 5.94
CA ARG A 192 -34.34 36.78 4.96
C ARG A 192 -33.99 36.00 3.69
N GLN A 193 -32.80 36.19 3.13
CA GLN A 193 -32.36 35.52 1.91
C GLN A 193 -32.21 34.00 2.10
N ILE A 194 -31.70 33.54 3.26
CA ILE A 194 -31.63 32.10 3.58
C ILE A 194 -33.04 31.51 3.69
N VAL A 195 -33.97 32.20 4.37
CA VAL A 195 -35.36 31.73 4.52
C VAL A 195 -36.12 31.74 3.19
N GLN A 196 -35.90 32.73 2.33
CA GLN A 196 -36.50 32.78 0.99
C GLN A 196 -35.98 31.67 0.06
N ARG A 197 -34.70 31.28 0.18
CA ARG A 197 -34.05 30.29 -0.71
C ARG A 197 -34.18 28.84 -0.22
N TYR A 198 -34.12 28.60 1.09
CA TYR A 198 -34.05 27.26 1.69
C TYR A 198 -35.15 26.99 2.72
N GLY A 199 -36.12 27.90 2.85
CA GLY A 199 -37.12 27.88 3.92
C GLY A 199 -36.50 28.07 5.31
N ILE A 200 -37.36 28.01 6.33
CA ILE A 200 -36.95 28.18 7.73
C ILE A 200 -35.95 27.10 8.17
N ARG A 201 -36.01 25.89 7.58
CA ARG A 201 -35.07 24.78 7.85
C ARG A 201 -33.63 25.11 7.44
N GLY A 202 -33.40 25.95 6.42
CA GLY A 202 -32.06 26.37 6.01
C GLY A 202 -31.26 27.12 7.09
N LEU A 203 -31.94 27.75 8.06
CA LEU A 203 -31.29 28.40 9.20
C LEU A 203 -30.66 27.41 10.21
N TYR A 204 -31.05 26.14 10.15
CA TYR A 204 -30.58 25.07 11.03
C TYR A 204 -29.55 24.15 10.35
N THR A 205 -28.95 24.60 9.25
CA THR A 205 -27.91 23.86 8.54
C THR A 205 -26.68 23.66 9.43
N GLY A 206 -26.28 22.40 9.63
CA GLY A 206 -25.20 22.02 10.54
C GLY A 206 -25.59 21.98 12.02
N PHE A 207 -26.89 22.02 12.36
CA PHE A 207 -27.37 22.06 13.74
C PHE A 207 -26.80 20.97 14.65
N HIS A 208 -26.63 19.71 14.20
CA HIS A 208 -26.07 18.65 15.03
C HIS A 208 -24.62 18.93 15.48
N LEU A 209 -23.77 19.45 14.58
CA LEU A 209 -22.39 19.82 14.92
C LEU A 209 -22.35 21.07 15.80
N HIS A 210 -23.25 22.03 15.55
CA HIS A 210 -23.41 23.23 16.37
C HIS A 210 -23.86 22.89 17.80
N ALA A 211 -24.89 22.05 17.95
CA ALA A 211 -25.41 21.61 19.23
C ALA A 211 -24.38 20.79 20.03
N LEU A 212 -23.66 19.88 19.38
CA LEU A 212 -22.57 19.13 20.03
C LEU A 212 -21.47 20.07 20.56
N ARG A 213 -21.04 21.04 19.74
CA ARG A 213 -20.02 22.03 20.09
C ARG A 213 -20.48 22.97 21.22
N ASP A 214 -21.70 23.50 21.15
CA ASP A 214 -22.23 24.44 22.15
C ASP A 214 -22.58 23.74 23.48
N THR A 215 -23.04 22.49 23.43
CA THR A 215 -23.26 21.63 24.60
C THR A 215 -21.92 21.39 25.33
N LEU A 216 -20.93 20.79 24.65
CA LEU A 216 -19.62 20.50 25.25
C LEU A 216 -18.89 21.77 25.69
N GLY A 217 -18.93 22.83 24.89
CA GLY A 217 -18.34 24.12 25.21
C GLY A 217 -18.95 24.78 26.45
N SER A 218 -20.28 24.72 26.60
CA SER A 218 -20.97 25.28 27.78
C SER A 218 -20.75 24.43 29.04
N GLY A 219 -20.74 23.09 28.91
CA GLY A 219 -20.38 22.17 29.99
C GLY A 219 -18.97 22.45 30.54
N LEU A 220 -17.97 22.53 29.66
CA LEU A 220 -16.59 22.86 30.03
C LEU A 220 -16.47 24.29 30.58
N TYR A 221 -17.14 25.28 29.98
CA TYR A 221 -17.09 26.68 30.44
C TYR A 221 -17.56 26.83 31.88
N PHE A 222 -18.75 26.34 32.22
CA PHE A 222 -19.29 26.49 33.58
C PHE A 222 -18.55 25.61 34.60
N SER A 223 -18.13 24.40 34.21
CA SER A 223 -17.32 23.52 35.05
C SER A 223 -15.97 24.17 35.43
N VAL A 224 -15.19 24.61 34.44
CA VAL A 224 -13.90 25.28 34.67
C VAL A 224 -14.09 26.59 35.43
N TYR A 225 -15.09 27.41 35.10
CA TYR A 225 -15.34 28.67 35.79
C TYR A 225 -15.63 28.47 37.28
N GLU A 226 -16.55 27.58 37.64
CA GLU A 226 -16.95 27.39 39.04
C GLU A 226 -15.85 26.71 39.86
N THR A 227 -15.15 25.72 39.29
CA THR A 227 -14.02 25.04 39.96
C THR A 227 -12.84 25.99 40.17
N VAL A 228 -12.42 26.75 39.15
CA VAL A 228 -11.32 27.72 39.28
C VAL A 228 -11.70 28.83 40.24
N LYS A 229 -12.95 29.31 40.21
CA LYS A 229 -13.45 30.31 41.16
C LYS A 229 -13.41 29.78 42.60
N GLN A 230 -13.85 28.54 42.84
CA GLN A 230 -13.84 27.93 44.17
C GLN A 230 -12.40 27.79 44.71
N VAL A 231 -11.46 27.30 43.90
CA VAL A 231 -10.04 27.20 44.26
C VAL A 231 -9.43 28.59 44.49
N ALA A 232 -9.63 29.55 43.58
CA ALA A 232 -9.09 30.90 43.72
C ALA A 232 -9.66 31.63 44.95
N SER A 233 -10.95 31.47 45.27
CA SER A 233 -11.56 32.02 46.48
C SER A 233 -11.02 31.38 47.77
N LYS A 234 -10.59 30.12 47.74
CA LYS A 234 -9.91 29.45 48.86
C LYS A 234 -8.49 30.02 49.06
N GLU A 235 -7.71 30.11 47.99
CA GLU A 235 -6.28 30.50 48.07
C GLU A 235 -6.06 32.00 48.26
N LEU A 236 -6.92 32.89 47.70
CA LEU A 236 -6.81 34.34 47.94
C LEU A 236 -7.39 34.76 49.30
N GLY A 237 -8.28 33.95 49.89
CA GLY A 237 -9.05 34.27 51.09
C GLY A 237 -10.23 35.24 50.84
N PRO A 238 -11.31 35.20 51.65
CA PRO A 238 -12.54 35.95 51.39
C PRO A 238 -12.36 37.48 51.32
N ASP A 239 -11.46 38.03 52.16
CA ASP A 239 -11.39 39.47 52.42
C ASP A 239 -10.36 40.22 51.55
N LYS A 240 -9.48 39.51 50.83
CA LYS A 240 -8.32 40.17 50.16
C LYS A 240 -8.61 40.74 48.78
N SER A 241 -9.58 40.20 48.02
CA SER A 241 -10.12 40.92 46.86
C SER A 241 -11.51 40.40 46.45
N PRO A 242 -12.53 41.27 46.33
CA PRO A 242 -13.87 40.85 45.88
C PRO A 242 -13.92 40.50 44.38
N PHE A 243 -12.89 40.85 43.60
CA PHE A 243 -12.87 40.70 42.13
C PHE A 243 -11.84 39.69 41.61
N GLY A 244 -10.76 39.39 42.35
CA GLY A 244 -9.63 38.60 41.83
C GLY A 244 -9.99 37.15 41.48
N GLY A 245 -10.66 36.43 42.39
CA GLY A 245 -11.09 35.05 42.15
C GLY A 245 -11.99 34.89 40.91
N PRO A 246 -13.08 35.68 40.78
CA PRO A 246 -13.91 35.69 39.58
C PRO A 246 -13.18 36.10 38.30
N MET A 247 -12.20 37.03 38.37
CA MET A 247 -11.42 37.47 37.21
C MET A 247 -10.46 36.37 36.71
N ILE A 248 -9.76 35.68 37.61
CA ILE A 248 -8.90 34.53 37.28
C ILE A 248 -9.73 33.39 36.68
N ALA A 249 -10.88 33.09 37.29
CA ALA A 249 -11.83 32.10 36.78
C ALA A 249 -12.32 32.45 35.37
N GLY A 250 -12.66 33.71 35.11
CA GLY A 250 -13.09 34.21 33.81
C GLY A 250 -12.02 34.07 32.71
N ALA A 251 -10.75 34.32 33.04
CA ALA A 251 -9.64 34.18 32.09
C ALA A 251 -9.39 32.70 31.72
N ILE A 252 -9.36 31.81 32.71
CA ILE A 252 -9.07 30.38 32.49
C ILE A 252 -10.26 29.68 31.80
N CYS A 253 -11.50 29.95 32.22
CA CYS A 253 -12.70 29.39 31.59
C CYS A 253 -12.96 29.93 30.18
N SER A 254 -12.31 31.04 29.79
CA SER A 254 -12.37 31.53 28.40
C SER A 254 -11.33 30.86 27.50
N THR A 255 -10.29 30.22 28.05
CA THR A 255 -9.20 29.63 27.26
C THR A 255 -9.37 28.12 27.09
N VAL A 256 -9.60 27.39 28.19
CA VAL A 256 -9.64 25.92 28.18
C VAL A 256 -10.75 25.33 27.30
N PRO A 257 -12.03 25.78 27.38
CA PRO A 257 -13.09 25.22 26.55
C PRO A 257 -12.89 25.52 25.05
N TRP A 258 -12.31 26.66 24.70
CA TRP A 258 -12.01 27.01 23.31
C TRP A 258 -10.94 26.08 22.72
N PHE A 259 -9.89 25.76 23.47
CA PHE A 259 -8.88 24.79 23.04
C PHE A 259 -9.50 23.41 22.77
N CYS A 260 -10.32 22.89 23.69
CA CYS A 260 -10.99 21.60 23.54
C CYS A 260 -12.03 21.56 22.41
N THR A 261 -12.73 22.67 22.14
CA THR A 261 -13.81 22.72 21.12
C THR A 261 -13.36 23.19 19.75
N TYR A 262 -12.14 23.69 19.58
CA TYR A 262 -11.61 24.19 18.31
C TYR A 262 -11.74 23.22 17.12
N PRO A 263 -11.49 21.89 17.27
CA PRO A 263 -11.67 20.94 16.17
C PRO A 263 -13.14 20.77 15.75
N LEU A 264 -14.07 20.84 16.72
CA LEU A 264 -15.51 20.78 16.46
C LEU A 264 -15.99 22.08 15.81
N ASP A 265 -15.49 23.22 16.24
CA ASP A 265 -15.77 24.54 15.65
C ASP A 265 -15.30 24.62 14.19
N THR A 266 -14.12 24.06 13.91
CA THR A 266 -13.58 23.93 12.55
C THR A 266 -14.45 23.01 11.68
N ARG A 267 -14.87 21.85 12.19
CA ARG A 267 -15.77 20.92 11.47
C ARG A 267 -17.16 21.52 11.24
N LYS A 268 -17.76 22.19 12.22
CA LYS A 268 -19.01 22.96 12.09
C LYS A 268 -18.87 24.01 10.99
N THR A 269 -17.83 24.84 11.05
CA THR A 269 -17.60 25.93 10.10
C THR A 269 -17.40 25.40 8.68
N ARG A 270 -16.62 24.32 8.50
CA ARG A 270 -16.51 23.62 7.20
C ARG A 270 -17.84 23.05 6.72
N ALA A 271 -18.61 22.37 7.56
CA ALA A 271 -19.91 21.81 7.17
C ALA A 271 -20.91 22.91 6.75
N GLN A 272 -20.95 24.03 7.49
CA GLN A 272 -21.77 25.19 7.14
C GLN A 272 -21.29 25.87 5.85
N SER A 273 -19.98 26.02 5.64
CA SER A 273 -19.43 26.59 4.40
C SER A 273 -19.63 25.69 3.18
N VAL A 274 -19.53 24.37 3.34
CA VAL A 274 -19.75 23.39 2.25
C VAL A 274 -21.22 23.37 1.82
N LEU A 275 -22.17 23.52 2.75
CA LEU A 275 -23.58 23.64 2.39
C LEU A 275 -23.96 25.00 1.77
N LEU A 276 -23.28 26.09 2.17
CA LEU A 276 -23.37 27.36 1.45
C LEU A 276 -22.77 27.25 0.02
N GLY A 277 -21.66 26.50 -0.12
CA GLY A 277 -21.04 26.15 -1.41
C GLY A 277 -21.79 25.11 -2.23
N LYS A 278 -22.76 24.38 -1.65
CA LYS A 278 -23.71 23.50 -2.36
C LYS A 278 -24.90 24.24 -2.98
N SER A 279 -24.98 25.56 -2.83
CA SER A 279 -25.78 26.32 -3.77
C SER A 279 -25.16 26.15 -5.15
N SER A 280 -25.94 25.64 -6.12
CA SER A 280 -25.52 25.60 -7.53
C SER A 280 -25.00 26.99 -7.90
N GLU A 281 -25.70 28.06 -7.52
CA GLU A 281 -25.26 29.44 -7.72
C GLU A 281 -23.93 29.86 -7.08
N VAL A 282 -23.36 29.25 -6.02
CA VAL A 282 -22.02 29.64 -5.49
C VAL A 282 -20.95 28.62 -5.87
N GLY A 283 -21.31 27.36 -6.12
CA GLY A 283 -20.48 26.45 -6.89
C GLY A 283 -20.24 27.03 -8.29
N GLU A 284 -21.31 27.44 -8.97
CA GLU A 284 -21.34 28.06 -10.29
C GLU A 284 -21.00 29.56 -10.28
N ALA A 285 -21.17 30.35 -9.20
CA ALA A 285 -20.62 31.72 -9.18
C ALA A 285 -19.20 31.78 -8.61
N SER A 286 -18.70 30.78 -7.87
CA SER A 286 -17.25 30.65 -7.64
C SER A 286 -16.58 30.02 -8.85
N ALA A 287 -17.23 29.06 -9.51
CA ALA A 287 -16.80 28.51 -10.79
C ALA A 287 -17.15 29.41 -11.99
N ALA A 288 -17.95 30.47 -11.85
CA ALA A 288 -18.15 31.52 -12.86
C ALA A 288 -17.65 32.90 -12.44
N VAL A 289 -17.09 33.05 -11.24
CA VAL A 289 -16.04 34.04 -10.97
C VAL A 289 -14.69 33.46 -11.39
N ALA A 290 -14.44 32.15 -11.21
CA ALA A 290 -13.36 31.45 -11.91
C ALA A 290 -13.60 31.45 -13.43
N LYS A 291 -14.73 30.94 -13.96
CA LYS A 291 -15.15 31.07 -15.38
C LYS A 291 -15.51 32.50 -15.82
N SER A 292 -15.27 33.56 -15.03
CA SER A 292 -15.19 34.95 -15.55
C SER A 292 -13.85 35.63 -15.30
N SER A 293 -12.85 34.86 -14.86
CA SER A 293 -11.43 35.23 -14.80
C SER A 293 -10.53 34.27 -15.60
N ILE A 294 -11.11 33.43 -16.46
CA ILE A 294 -10.35 32.55 -17.38
C ILE A 294 -9.71 33.41 -18.47
N ASN A 295 -8.42 33.67 -18.31
CA ASN A 295 -7.52 34.00 -19.42
C ASN A 295 -6.72 32.75 -19.89
N ILE A 296 -6.82 31.63 -19.17
CA ILE A 296 -6.07 30.38 -19.40
C ILE A 296 -6.98 29.18 -19.08
N LEU A 297 -6.97 28.17 -19.95
CA LEU A 297 -7.67 26.90 -19.76
C LEU A 297 -6.87 25.99 -18.81
N GLN A 298 -7.56 25.19 -17.99
CA GLN A 298 -6.94 24.23 -17.06
C GLN A 298 -7.44 22.82 -17.34
N ILE A 299 -6.57 21.81 -17.17
CA ILE A 299 -6.94 20.41 -17.36
C ILE A 299 -7.62 19.88 -16.07
N PRO A 300 -8.84 19.32 -16.14
CA PRO A 300 -9.53 18.77 -14.98
C PRO A 300 -8.94 17.40 -14.57
N PHE A 301 -9.09 17.05 -13.29
CA PHE A 301 -8.69 15.74 -12.78
C PHE A 301 -9.62 14.63 -13.27
N ARG A 302 -9.05 13.49 -13.68
CA ARG A 302 -9.77 12.22 -13.72
C ARG A 302 -10.10 11.75 -12.32
N ARG A 303 -11.22 11.04 -12.18
CA ARG A 303 -11.71 10.50 -10.91
C ARG A 303 -11.63 8.98 -10.95
N SER A 304 -11.38 8.35 -9.80
CA SER A 304 -11.45 6.90 -9.62
C SER A 304 -12.06 6.60 -8.25
N HIS A 305 -12.59 5.39 -8.08
CA HIS A 305 -13.00 4.89 -6.78
C HIS A 305 -11.87 4.10 -6.12
N THR A 306 -11.98 3.91 -4.80
CA THR A 306 -11.09 3.02 -4.04
C THR A 306 -11.29 1.57 -4.50
N VAL A 307 -10.20 0.87 -4.78
CA VAL A 307 -10.17 -0.55 -5.17
C VAL A 307 -9.01 -1.18 -4.42
N SER A 308 -9.21 -2.40 -3.92
CA SER A 308 -8.20 -3.18 -3.21
C SER A 308 -7.22 -3.77 -4.23
N LEU A 309 -6.00 -3.26 -4.26
CA LEU A 309 -4.92 -3.81 -5.06
C LEU A 309 -4.17 -4.90 -4.26
N SER A 310 -4.20 -4.81 -2.92
CA SER A 310 -3.66 -5.85 -2.03
C SER A 310 -4.33 -7.22 -2.22
N ASP A 311 -5.66 -7.31 -2.37
CA ASP A 311 -6.35 -8.60 -2.53
C ASP A 311 -5.90 -9.36 -3.78
N ALA A 312 -5.79 -8.67 -4.92
CA ALA A 312 -5.37 -9.30 -6.17
C ALA A 312 -3.86 -9.61 -6.20
N ILE A 313 -3.01 -8.74 -5.63
CA ILE A 313 -1.59 -9.08 -5.42
C ILE A 313 -1.48 -10.31 -4.51
N THR A 314 -2.27 -10.40 -3.44
CA THR A 314 -2.32 -11.54 -2.51
C THR A 314 -2.77 -12.83 -3.22
N GLN A 315 -3.78 -12.75 -4.07
CA GLN A 315 -4.25 -13.89 -4.88
C GLN A 315 -3.20 -14.30 -5.91
N TYR A 316 -2.52 -13.35 -6.56
CA TYR A 316 -1.46 -13.63 -7.52
C TYR A 316 -0.23 -14.24 -6.83
N ILE A 317 0.20 -13.70 -5.69
CA ILE A 317 1.28 -14.26 -4.86
C ILE A 317 0.93 -15.70 -4.45
N SER A 318 -0.23 -15.94 -3.84
CA SER A 318 -0.62 -17.28 -3.39
C SER A 318 -0.82 -18.31 -4.51
N THR A 319 -1.13 -17.87 -5.74
CA THR A 319 -1.34 -18.77 -6.89
C THR A 319 -0.08 -19.01 -7.72
N LYS A 320 0.87 -18.05 -7.74
CA LYS A 320 2.03 -18.05 -8.65
C LYS A 320 3.40 -18.04 -7.97
N TYR A 321 3.47 -17.87 -6.66
CA TYR A 321 4.71 -17.85 -5.88
C TYR A 321 4.60 -18.82 -4.71
N ASP A 322 5.68 -19.56 -4.44
CA ASP A 322 5.77 -20.46 -3.28
C ASP A 322 6.15 -19.69 -2.00
N GLN A 323 5.54 -18.50 -1.82
CA GLN A 323 5.77 -17.61 -0.69
C GLN A 323 4.42 -17.17 -0.13
N ARG A 324 4.24 -17.26 1.19
CA ARG A 324 3.00 -16.84 1.85
C ARG A 324 2.82 -15.32 1.70
N PRO A 325 1.64 -14.82 1.28
CA PRO A 325 1.38 -13.38 1.16
C PRO A 325 1.63 -12.59 2.46
N ASP A 326 1.45 -13.22 3.63
CA ASP A 326 1.74 -12.66 4.95
C ASP A 326 3.15 -12.05 5.06
N MET A 327 4.14 -12.60 4.34
CA MET A 327 5.52 -12.10 4.28
C MET A 327 5.63 -10.69 3.70
N PHE A 328 4.59 -10.23 3.01
CA PHE A 328 4.49 -8.94 2.32
C PHE A 328 3.32 -8.09 2.84
N ALA A 329 2.77 -8.39 4.02
CA ALA A 329 1.62 -7.66 4.59
C ALA A 329 1.84 -6.15 4.68
N ASP A 330 3.05 -5.71 5.03
CA ASP A 330 3.41 -4.28 5.05
C ASP A 330 3.42 -3.66 3.64
N ASP A 331 4.00 -4.35 2.65
CA ASP A 331 4.05 -3.87 1.26
C ASP A 331 2.64 -3.77 0.64
N LEU A 332 1.77 -4.75 0.96
CA LEU A 332 0.36 -4.79 0.58
C LEU A 332 -0.43 -3.62 1.20
N LEU A 333 -0.20 -3.30 2.47
CA LEU A 333 -0.81 -2.14 3.13
C LEU A 333 -0.28 -0.80 2.60
N ILE A 334 0.98 -0.75 2.18
CA ILE A 334 1.59 0.46 1.62
C ILE A 334 1.06 0.73 0.21
N ILE A 335 0.93 -0.27 -0.66
CA ILE A 335 0.46 -0.04 -2.04
C ILE A 335 -0.99 0.47 -2.09
N ASP A 336 -1.88 -0.09 -1.27
CA ASP A 336 -3.27 0.40 -1.16
C ASP A 336 -3.32 1.82 -0.57
N ARG A 337 -2.47 2.12 0.42
CA ARG A 337 -2.36 3.49 0.96
C ARG A 337 -1.89 4.48 -0.09
N LEU A 338 -0.85 4.15 -0.85
CA LEU A 338 -0.32 5.01 -1.92
C LEU A 338 -1.36 5.23 -3.02
N ARG A 339 -2.08 4.19 -3.45
CA ARG A 339 -3.21 4.32 -4.39
C ARG A 339 -4.27 5.27 -3.85
N ASN A 340 -4.72 5.04 -2.62
CA ASN A 340 -5.75 5.85 -1.99
C ASN A 340 -5.30 7.32 -1.82
N GLU A 341 -4.06 7.58 -1.44
CA GLU A 341 -3.51 8.94 -1.37
C GLU A 341 -3.41 9.62 -2.74
N ALA A 342 -3.11 8.87 -3.80
CA ALA A 342 -2.98 9.38 -5.17
C ALA A 342 -4.33 9.74 -5.80
N ILE A 343 -5.35 8.86 -5.73
CA ILE A 343 -6.68 9.12 -6.34
C ILE A 343 -7.46 10.25 -5.65
N HIS A 344 -7.12 10.57 -4.39
CA HIS A 344 -7.69 11.68 -3.63
C HIS A 344 -6.98 13.02 -3.87
N VAL A 345 -5.95 13.09 -4.73
CA VAL A 345 -5.37 14.36 -5.17
C VAL A 345 -6.30 15.05 -6.18
N GLN A 346 -7.31 15.75 -5.65
CA GLN A 346 -8.31 16.50 -6.43
C GLN A 346 -8.29 18.01 -6.14
N GLU A 347 -7.37 18.47 -5.28
CA GLU A 347 -7.13 19.88 -4.98
C GLU A 347 -5.73 20.31 -5.44
N PRO A 348 -5.56 21.52 -6.03
CA PRO A 348 -4.27 22.00 -6.50
C PRO A 348 -3.35 22.39 -5.34
N HIS A 349 -2.54 21.43 -4.88
CA HIS A 349 -1.55 21.63 -3.82
C HIS A 349 -0.23 20.90 -4.13
N ILE A 350 0.89 21.52 -3.76
CA ILE A 350 2.25 21.04 -4.08
C ILE A 350 2.51 19.63 -3.52
N SER A 351 1.94 19.29 -2.36
CA SER A 351 2.06 17.93 -1.78
C SER A 351 1.43 16.83 -2.64
N GLY A 352 0.49 17.17 -3.53
CA GLY A 352 -0.11 16.23 -4.46
C GLY A 352 0.89 15.68 -5.48
N ILE A 353 1.92 16.46 -5.84
CA ILE A 353 2.97 16.06 -6.78
C ILE A 353 3.72 14.84 -6.22
N SER A 354 4.18 14.93 -4.97
CA SER A 354 4.92 13.84 -4.31
C SER A 354 4.08 12.56 -4.23
N ARG A 355 2.78 12.65 -3.90
CA ARG A 355 1.89 11.49 -3.83
C ARG A 355 1.71 10.80 -5.19
N LEU A 356 1.36 11.56 -6.23
CA LEU A 356 1.15 11.03 -7.58
C LEU A 356 2.44 10.42 -8.15
N VAL A 357 3.58 11.11 -8.01
CA VAL A 357 4.88 10.65 -8.50
C VAL A 357 5.36 9.39 -7.74
N THR A 358 5.19 9.34 -6.41
CA THR A 358 5.57 8.15 -5.62
C THR A 358 4.76 6.93 -6.04
N TYR A 359 3.44 7.07 -6.21
CA TYR A 359 2.61 5.96 -6.65
C TYR A 359 2.92 5.54 -8.10
N ALA A 360 3.12 6.50 -9.01
CA ALA A 360 3.54 6.21 -10.38
C ALA A 360 4.90 5.46 -10.46
N ALA A 361 5.85 5.83 -9.61
CA ALA A 361 7.14 5.12 -9.51
C ALA A 361 6.96 3.67 -9.06
N GLN A 362 6.15 3.44 -8.02
CA GLN A 362 5.85 2.09 -7.54
C GLN A 362 5.09 1.25 -8.59
N LEU A 363 4.14 1.83 -9.33
CA LEU A 363 3.49 1.15 -10.46
C LEU A 363 4.46 0.76 -11.58
N LYS A 364 5.41 1.65 -11.92
CA LYS A 364 6.46 1.37 -12.91
C LYS A 364 7.40 0.25 -12.45
N TRP A 365 7.69 0.17 -11.15
CA TRP A 365 8.45 -0.91 -10.53
C TRP A 365 7.68 -2.25 -10.47
N LEU A 366 6.39 -2.22 -10.06
CA LEU A 366 5.51 -3.40 -10.04
C LEU A 366 5.37 -4.02 -11.43
N GLY A 367 5.34 -3.21 -12.49
CA GLY A 367 5.33 -3.66 -13.88
C GLY A 367 6.58 -4.40 -14.38
N GLY A 368 7.59 -4.61 -13.52
CA GLY A 368 8.74 -5.51 -13.72
C GLY A 368 8.80 -6.66 -12.70
N LYS A 369 7.70 -6.94 -11.99
CA LYS A 369 7.55 -8.07 -11.04
C LYS A 369 6.25 -8.83 -11.22
N PHE A 370 5.21 -8.13 -11.68
CA PHE A 370 3.87 -8.64 -11.92
C PHE A 370 3.50 -8.48 -13.40
N PRO A 371 2.63 -9.35 -13.96
CA PRO A 371 2.11 -9.18 -15.30
C PRO A 371 1.30 -7.87 -15.41
N VAL A 372 1.12 -7.39 -16.63
CA VAL A 372 0.32 -6.19 -16.92
C VAL A 372 -1.11 -6.34 -16.38
N ASP A 373 -1.68 -7.55 -16.49
CA ASP A 373 -3.04 -7.87 -16.10
C ASP A 373 -3.03 -8.65 -14.76
N ILE A 374 -3.20 -7.94 -13.64
CA ILE A 374 -3.07 -8.53 -12.29
C ILE A 374 -4.37 -9.09 -11.70
N GLY A 375 -5.51 -8.84 -12.36
CA GLY A 375 -6.84 -9.25 -11.90
C GLY A 375 -7.65 -8.14 -11.22
N VAL A 376 -7.21 -6.87 -11.33
CA VAL A 376 -7.90 -5.70 -10.77
C VAL A 376 -8.42 -4.82 -11.91
N GLU A 377 -9.73 -4.71 -12.04
CA GLU A 377 -10.30 -3.65 -12.88
C GLU A 377 -10.12 -2.28 -12.21
N PHE A 378 -9.44 -1.36 -12.91
CA PHE A 378 -9.22 0.02 -12.45
C PHE A 378 -10.27 0.96 -13.07
N PRO A 379 -11.29 1.44 -12.32
CA PRO A 379 -12.35 2.27 -12.87
C PRO A 379 -11.95 3.75 -12.87
N TRP A 380 -11.84 4.35 -14.06
CA TRP A 380 -11.50 5.76 -14.23
C TRP A 380 -12.56 6.52 -15.02
N TYR A 381 -12.99 7.67 -14.50
CA TYR A 381 -13.87 8.60 -15.20
C TYR A 381 -13.03 9.54 -16.08
N PRO A 382 -13.31 9.62 -17.40
CA PRO A 382 -12.67 10.57 -18.30
C PRO A 382 -12.70 12.02 -17.78
N ALA A 383 -11.63 12.75 -18.09
CA ALA A 383 -11.50 14.17 -17.71
C ALA A 383 -12.11 15.09 -18.78
N LEU A 384 -12.03 14.68 -20.05
CA LEU A 384 -12.55 15.40 -21.22
C LEU A 384 -13.55 14.52 -21.97
N GLY A 385 -14.14 15.06 -23.05
CA GLY A 385 -15.16 14.39 -23.85
C GLY A 385 -16.57 14.45 -23.26
N PHE A 386 -17.51 13.78 -23.95
CA PHE A 386 -18.93 13.82 -23.61
C PHE A 386 -19.32 12.84 -22.50
N ASN A 387 -18.50 11.81 -22.24
CA ASN A 387 -18.80 10.67 -21.36
C ASN A 387 -18.20 10.76 -19.94
N THR A 388 -17.98 11.97 -19.41
CA THR A 388 -17.35 12.21 -18.08
C THR A 388 -18.12 11.66 -16.87
N SER A 389 -19.33 11.14 -17.07
CA SER A 389 -20.20 10.52 -16.06
C SER A 389 -20.10 8.99 -15.98
N ARG A 390 -19.46 8.32 -16.96
CA ARG A 390 -19.33 6.86 -17.02
C ARG A 390 -17.86 6.45 -16.80
N PRO A 391 -17.56 5.47 -15.93
CA PRO A 391 -16.19 4.98 -15.79
C PRO A 391 -15.80 4.07 -16.95
N ILE A 392 -14.53 4.13 -17.34
CA ILE A 392 -13.84 3.15 -18.16
C ILE A 392 -13.02 2.29 -17.20
N SER A 393 -13.31 0.99 -17.17
CA SER A 393 -12.55 0.01 -16.39
C SER A 393 -11.63 -0.80 -17.30
N GLN A 394 -10.36 -0.96 -16.91
CA GLN A 394 -9.44 -1.91 -17.56
C GLN A 394 -8.64 -2.66 -16.48
N ASN A 395 -8.43 -3.97 -16.67
CA ASN A 395 -7.54 -4.78 -15.83
C ASN A 395 -6.10 -4.68 -16.35
N ASN A 396 -5.44 -3.55 -16.08
CA ASN A 396 -4.12 -3.26 -16.65
C ASN A 396 -3.34 -2.26 -15.76
N ILE A 397 -2.16 -2.63 -15.26
CA ILE A 397 -1.31 -1.78 -14.41
C ILE A 397 -0.77 -0.56 -15.16
N ARG A 398 -0.51 -0.67 -16.47
CA ARG A 398 -0.10 0.46 -17.32
C ARG A 398 -1.26 1.43 -17.56
N PHE A 399 -2.51 0.96 -17.55
CA PHE A 399 -3.69 1.82 -17.55
C PHE A 399 -3.79 2.65 -16.27
N GLU A 400 -3.61 2.05 -15.10
CA GLU A 400 -3.56 2.80 -13.83
C GLU A 400 -2.44 3.85 -13.86
N LEU A 401 -1.23 3.47 -14.29
CA LEU A 401 -0.08 4.39 -14.42
C LEU A 401 -0.39 5.57 -15.35
N ALA A 402 -0.98 5.32 -16.51
CA ALA A 402 -1.38 6.36 -17.47
C ALA A 402 -2.36 7.37 -16.84
N ASN A 403 -3.37 6.89 -16.09
CA ASN A 403 -4.33 7.75 -15.40
C ASN A 403 -3.69 8.60 -14.29
N ILE A 404 -2.77 8.02 -13.51
CA ILE A 404 -2.04 8.75 -12.46
C ILE A 404 -1.13 9.83 -13.05
N LEU A 405 -0.45 9.55 -14.17
CA LEU A 405 0.36 10.55 -14.88
C LEU A 405 -0.51 11.65 -15.51
N PHE A 406 -1.69 11.34 -16.04
CA PHE A 406 -2.65 12.37 -16.49
C PHE A 406 -3.13 13.25 -15.33
N ASN A 407 -3.39 12.69 -14.15
CA ASN A 407 -3.71 13.49 -12.97
C ASN A 407 -2.53 14.34 -12.49
N LEU A 408 -1.28 13.94 -12.73
CA LEU A 408 -0.11 14.78 -12.51
C LEU A 408 -0.05 15.97 -13.49
N VAL A 409 -0.41 15.76 -14.76
CA VAL A 409 -0.57 16.85 -15.76
C VAL A 409 -1.67 17.82 -15.31
N ALA A 410 -2.84 17.30 -14.90
CA ALA A 410 -3.95 18.11 -14.38
C ALA A 410 -3.53 18.93 -13.14
N LEU A 411 -2.77 18.32 -12.22
CA LEU A 411 -2.23 19.00 -11.05
C LEU A 411 -1.29 20.14 -11.45
N TYR A 412 -0.34 19.91 -12.36
CA TYR A 412 0.57 20.96 -12.82
C TYR A 412 -0.16 22.10 -13.54
N SER A 413 -1.15 21.79 -14.39
CA SER A 413 -2.01 22.76 -15.08
C SER A 413 -2.77 23.65 -14.07
N GLN A 414 -3.39 23.06 -13.06
CA GLN A 414 -4.13 23.81 -12.04
C GLN A 414 -3.22 24.55 -11.05
N LEU A 415 -2.03 24.02 -10.74
CA LEU A 415 -1.02 24.74 -9.98
C LEU A 415 -0.56 26.00 -10.74
N ALA A 416 -0.29 25.89 -12.04
CA ALA A 416 0.05 27.03 -12.89
C ALA A 416 -1.05 28.10 -12.92
N PHE A 417 -2.33 27.68 -12.93
CA PHE A 417 -3.49 28.56 -12.82
C PHE A 417 -3.58 29.26 -11.44
N SER A 418 -3.28 28.54 -10.36
CA SER A 418 -3.36 29.08 -8.98
C SER A 418 -2.27 30.10 -8.61
N VAL A 419 -1.16 30.12 -9.35
CA VAL A 419 -0.03 31.02 -9.08
C VAL A 419 -0.37 32.46 -9.45
N ASN A 420 0.06 33.41 -8.60
CA ASN A 420 -0.17 34.83 -8.84
C ASN A 420 0.65 35.37 -10.04
N ARG A 421 0.02 35.42 -11.21
CA ARG A 421 0.59 35.95 -12.47
C ARG A 421 0.84 37.47 -12.48
N THR A 422 0.54 38.22 -11.42
CA THR A 422 0.87 39.66 -11.35
C THR A 422 2.37 39.91 -11.19
N THR A 423 3.11 39.04 -10.50
CA THR A 423 4.56 39.18 -10.28
C THR A 423 5.37 38.47 -11.37
N PRO A 424 6.61 38.93 -11.68
CA PRO A 424 7.47 38.26 -12.65
C PRO A 424 7.91 36.86 -12.20
N ASP A 425 8.09 36.65 -10.90
CA ASP A 425 8.41 35.33 -10.33
C ASP A 425 7.24 34.35 -10.45
N GLY A 426 6.00 34.83 -10.22
CA GLY A 426 4.80 34.02 -10.41
C GLY A 426 4.60 33.62 -11.87
N LEU A 427 4.87 34.52 -12.82
CA LEU A 427 4.87 34.19 -14.25
C LEU A 427 5.93 33.14 -14.62
N LYS A 428 7.14 33.23 -14.04
CA LYS A 428 8.21 32.24 -14.23
C LYS A 428 7.81 30.87 -13.64
N GLN A 429 7.18 30.85 -12.46
CA GLN A 429 6.72 29.62 -11.81
C GLN A 429 5.57 28.96 -12.59
N ALA A 430 4.57 29.73 -13.03
CA ALA A 430 3.47 29.23 -13.86
C ALA A 430 4.00 28.65 -15.19
N CYS A 431 4.90 29.35 -15.87
CA CYS A 431 5.59 28.86 -17.07
C CYS A 431 6.29 27.51 -16.84
N ASN A 432 6.98 27.33 -15.71
CA ASN A 432 7.65 26.08 -15.37
C ASN A 432 6.65 24.92 -15.18
N TYR A 433 5.54 25.16 -14.46
CA TYR A 433 4.50 24.15 -14.29
C TYR A 433 3.83 23.77 -15.63
N PHE A 434 3.59 24.71 -16.53
CA PHE A 434 3.10 24.39 -17.89
C PHE A 434 4.10 23.54 -18.70
N CYS A 435 5.40 23.85 -18.65
CA CYS A 435 6.43 23.06 -19.32
C CYS A 435 6.57 21.64 -18.74
N GLN A 436 6.39 21.49 -17.42
CA GLN A 436 6.35 20.18 -16.74
C GLN A 436 5.11 19.38 -17.12
N ALA A 437 3.93 20.02 -17.18
CA ALA A 437 2.69 19.40 -17.63
C ALA A 437 2.81 18.88 -19.07
N ALA A 438 3.28 19.70 -20.01
CA ALA A 438 3.54 19.31 -21.39
C ALA A 438 4.58 18.18 -21.47
N GLY A 439 5.64 18.24 -20.67
CA GLY A 439 6.64 17.18 -20.58
C GLY A 439 6.11 15.83 -20.11
N VAL A 440 5.21 15.81 -19.13
CA VAL A 440 4.56 14.57 -18.67
C VAL A 440 3.58 14.03 -19.71
N LEU A 441 2.87 14.88 -20.47
CA LEU A 441 2.07 14.44 -21.62
C LEU A 441 2.93 13.80 -22.72
N ALA A 442 4.06 14.42 -23.07
CA ALA A 442 4.98 13.86 -24.06
C ALA A 442 5.48 12.46 -23.62
N HIS A 443 5.91 12.31 -22.37
CA HIS A 443 6.32 11.01 -21.80
C HIS A 443 5.19 9.98 -21.77
N LEU A 444 3.96 10.39 -21.40
CA LEU A 444 2.77 9.53 -21.46
C LEU A 444 2.54 9.00 -22.88
N ARG A 445 2.67 9.88 -23.88
CA ARG A 445 2.43 9.59 -25.30
C ARG A 445 3.50 8.70 -25.94
N THR A 446 4.79 8.92 -25.63
CA THR A 446 5.89 8.16 -26.26
C THR A 446 6.26 6.88 -25.52
N ASP A 447 6.18 6.86 -24.19
CA ASP A 447 6.83 5.81 -23.39
C ASP A 447 5.84 4.94 -22.60
N ILE A 448 4.59 5.37 -22.42
CA ILE A 448 3.60 4.69 -21.55
C ILE A 448 2.40 4.15 -22.35
N LEU A 449 1.84 4.93 -23.28
CA LEU A 449 0.70 4.47 -24.08
C LEU A 449 1.03 3.35 -25.09
N PRO A 450 2.21 3.30 -25.74
CA PRO A 450 2.57 2.14 -26.58
C PRO A 450 2.67 0.84 -25.78
N ASP A 451 3.08 0.93 -24.51
CA ASP A 451 3.16 -0.20 -23.56
C ASP A 451 1.78 -0.68 -23.07
N LEU A 452 0.70 0.06 -23.34
CA LEU A 452 -0.64 -0.24 -22.82
C LEU A 452 -1.23 -1.53 -23.40
N ARG A 453 -0.88 -1.89 -24.65
CA ARG A 453 -1.38 -3.04 -25.42
C ARG A 453 -2.91 -3.10 -25.67
N THR A 454 -3.67 -2.14 -25.15
CA THR A 454 -5.10 -1.91 -25.44
C THR A 454 -5.29 -0.57 -26.13
N SER A 455 -6.48 -0.32 -26.68
CA SER A 455 -6.82 1.01 -27.22
C SER A 455 -6.88 2.05 -26.09
N PRO A 456 -6.20 3.20 -26.20
CA PRO A 456 -6.28 4.26 -25.20
C PRO A 456 -7.70 4.86 -25.12
N PRO A 457 -8.09 5.44 -23.98
CA PRO A 457 -9.34 6.22 -23.88
C PRO A 457 -9.40 7.38 -24.87
N GLU A 458 -10.61 7.81 -25.22
CA GLU A 458 -10.87 8.94 -26.15
C GLU A 458 -10.16 10.23 -25.71
N ASP A 459 -10.14 10.54 -24.41
CA ASP A 459 -9.44 11.70 -23.83
C ASP A 459 -7.94 11.46 -23.58
N MET A 460 -7.39 10.39 -24.14
CA MET A 460 -5.98 9.99 -24.15
C MET A 460 -5.50 9.56 -25.55
N ASP A 461 -6.29 9.81 -26.60
CA ASP A 461 -5.85 9.57 -27.96
C ASP A 461 -4.69 10.51 -28.36
N ASP A 462 -3.91 10.12 -29.37
CA ASP A 462 -2.69 10.84 -29.74
C ASP A 462 -2.99 12.29 -30.17
N MET A 463 -4.13 12.55 -30.82
CA MET A 463 -4.54 13.90 -31.24
C MET A 463 -4.93 14.80 -30.05
N THR A 464 -5.68 14.27 -29.07
CA THR A 464 -6.01 14.98 -27.83
C THR A 464 -4.76 15.30 -27.04
N LEU A 465 -3.85 14.32 -26.88
CA LEU A 465 -2.62 14.54 -26.12
C LEU A 465 -1.69 15.55 -26.81
N GLN A 466 -1.54 15.50 -28.14
CA GLN A 466 -0.79 16.52 -28.89
C GLN A 466 -1.43 17.90 -28.77
N SER A 467 -2.75 18.02 -28.88
CA SER A 467 -3.45 19.30 -28.68
C SER A 467 -3.26 19.86 -27.27
N LEU A 468 -3.38 19.03 -26.23
CA LEU A 468 -3.14 19.44 -24.84
C LEU A 468 -1.68 19.82 -24.60
N GLU A 469 -0.72 19.11 -25.19
CA GLU A 469 0.70 19.45 -25.13
C GLU A 469 0.96 20.84 -25.70
N GLN A 470 0.47 21.12 -26.92
CA GLN A 470 0.62 22.44 -27.55
C GLN A 470 -0.14 23.54 -26.81
N LEU A 471 -1.33 23.27 -26.28
CA LEU A 471 -2.09 24.22 -25.45
C LEU A 471 -1.31 24.64 -24.19
N LEU A 472 -0.69 23.68 -23.48
CA LEU A 472 0.12 23.97 -22.30
C LEU A 472 1.40 24.73 -22.67
N LEU A 473 2.06 24.38 -23.77
CA LEU A 473 3.22 25.13 -24.28
C LEU A 473 2.84 26.57 -24.69
N ALA A 474 1.69 26.77 -25.35
CA ALA A 474 1.16 28.08 -25.70
C ALA A 474 0.93 28.95 -24.45
N GLN A 475 0.34 28.37 -23.40
CA GLN A 475 0.10 29.03 -22.12
C GLN A 475 1.39 29.34 -21.35
N GLY A 476 2.38 28.44 -21.39
CA GLY A 476 3.72 28.69 -20.85
C GLY A 476 4.43 29.84 -21.57
N GLN A 477 4.40 29.84 -22.90
CA GLN A 477 4.98 30.89 -23.73
C GLN A 477 4.23 32.22 -23.55
N GLU A 478 2.90 32.21 -23.35
CA GLU A 478 2.11 33.39 -22.95
C GLU A 478 2.61 33.96 -21.61
N CYS A 479 2.85 33.13 -20.60
CA CYS A 479 3.42 33.57 -19.33
C CYS A 479 4.81 34.21 -19.52
N PHE A 480 5.65 33.66 -20.40
CA PHE A 480 6.95 34.26 -20.72
C PHE A 480 6.82 35.60 -21.47
N TRP A 481 5.90 35.69 -22.43
CA TRP A 481 5.60 36.94 -23.15
C TRP A 481 5.06 38.03 -22.20
N GLN A 482 4.15 37.68 -21.29
CA GLN A 482 3.64 38.61 -20.27
C GLN A 482 4.76 39.11 -19.35
N LYS A 483 5.73 38.26 -19.02
CA LYS A 483 6.93 38.67 -18.27
C LYS A 483 7.80 39.62 -19.10
N ALA A 484 8.06 39.29 -20.37
CA ALA A 484 8.83 40.15 -21.29
C ALA A 484 8.23 41.55 -21.45
N VAL A 485 6.90 41.67 -21.52
CA VAL A 485 6.19 42.95 -21.55
C VAL A 485 6.37 43.74 -20.24
N LYS A 486 6.30 43.07 -19.08
CA LYS A 486 6.48 43.72 -17.76
C LYS A 486 7.91 44.14 -17.48
N ASP A 487 8.88 43.37 -17.96
CA ASP A 487 10.31 43.65 -17.82
C ASP A 487 10.78 44.78 -18.76
N GLY A 488 9.90 45.29 -19.65
CA GLY A 488 10.23 46.38 -20.57
C GLY A 488 11.20 45.97 -21.69
N LEU A 489 11.17 44.71 -22.12
CA LEU A 489 12.00 44.26 -23.25
C LEU A 489 11.60 44.95 -24.57
N LYS A 490 12.58 45.17 -25.45
CA LYS A 490 12.39 45.80 -26.77
C LYS A 490 11.24 45.16 -27.56
N ASP A 491 10.44 45.99 -28.22
CA ASP A 491 9.24 45.55 -28.95
C ASP A 491 9.51 44.48 -30.00
N ALA A 492 10.64 44.53 -30.74
CA ALA A 492 11.05 43.46 -31.64
C ALA A 492 11.22 42.09 -30.94
N SER A 493 11.70 42.05 -29.71
CA SER A 493 11.78 40.78 -28.96
C SER A 493 10.40 40.34 -28.46
N VAL A 494 9.56 41.28 -28.03
CA VAL A 494 8.18 41.00 -27.60
C VAL A 494 7.32 40.51 -28.78
N ALA A 495 7.51 41.04 -29.98
CA ALA A 495 6.85 40.60 -31.22
C ALA A 495 7.23 39.17 -31.59
N ARG A 496 8.53 38.83 -31.57
CA ARG A 496 9.02 37.47 -31.85
C ARG A 496 8.53 36.42 -30.84
N LEU A 497 8.35 36.82 -29.57
CA LEU A 497 7.74 35.98 -28.55
C LEU A 497 6.24 35.78 -28.80
N ALA A 498 5.49 36.85 -29.10
CA ALA A 498 4.05 36.79 -29.42
C ALA A 498 3.77 35.93 -30.66
N ALA A 499 4.59 36.04 -31.70
CA ALA A 499 4.48 35.22 -32.90
C ALA A 499 4.52 33.72 -32.56
N LYS A 500 5.45 33.27 -31.70
CA LYS A 500 5.49 31.85 -31.32
C LYS A 500 4.37 31.42 -30.36
N VAL A 501 3.81 32.33 -29.54
CA VAL A 501 2.55 32.06 -28.80
C VAL A 501 1.41 31.79 -29.80
N SER A 502 1.31 32.61 -30.84
CA SER A 502 0.32 32.47 -31.91
C SER A 502 0.45 31.14 -32.63
N ASP A 503 1.67 30.74 -33.02
CA ASP A 503 1.90 29.46 -33.71
C ASP A 503 1.47 28.27 -32.83
N PHE A 504 1.85 28.24 -31.54
CA PHE A 504 1.44 27.13 -30.63
C PHE A 504 -0.08 27.02 -30.43
N TYR A 505 -0.81 28.15 -30.36
CA TYR A 505 -2.28 28.11 -30.28
C TYR A 505 -2.95 27.66 -31.59
N ALA A 506 -2.33 27.89 -32.76
CA ALA A 506 -2.81 27.31 -34.02
C ALA A 506 -2.55 25.80 -34.06
N GLU A 507 -1.31 25.37 -33.82
CA GLU A 507 -0.92 23.96 -33.78
C GLU A 507 -1.84 23.16 -32.82
N GLY A 508 -2.08 23.68 -31.60
CA GLY A 508 -2.99 23.06 -30.64
C GLY A 508 -4.47 23.04 -31.09
N GLY A 509 -4.92 24.04 -31.84
CA GLY A 509 -6.26 24.10 -32.42
C GLY A 509 -6.46 23.10 -33.57
N ASP A 510 -5.47 22.95 -34.46
CA ASP A 510 -5.52 22.04 -35.60
C ASP A 510 -5.60 20.57 -35.15
N TYR A 511 -4.89 20.20 -34.09
CA TYR A 511 -5.04 18.88 -33.45
C TYR A 511 -6.37 18.74 -32.70
N ALA A 512 -6.90 19.83 -32.11
CA ALA A 512 -8.17 19.79 -31.39
C ALA A 512 -9.37 19.54 -32.30
N VAL A 513 -9.37 20.06 -33.53
CA VAL A 513 -10.41 19.80 -34.54
C VAL A 513 -10.46 18.32 -34.96
N GLN A 514 -9.34 17.61 -34.82
CA GLN A 514 -9.21 16.17 -35.11
C GLN A 514 -9.50 15.27 -33.90
N SER A 515 -9.65 15.85 -32.69
CA SER A 515 -9.98 15.14 -31.46
C SER A 515 -11.49 15.03 -31.24
N ASN A 516 -11.95 13.87 -30.78
CA ASN A 516 -13.35 13.67 -30.36
C ASN A 516 -13.60 14.08 -28.89
N ALA A 517 -12.54 14.34 -28.11
CA ALA A 517 -12.63 14.61 -26.66
C ALA A 517 -12.56 16.10 -26.30
N ILE A 518 -11.98 16.95 -27.16
CA ILE A 518 -11.85 18.39 -26.88
C ILE A 518 -13.16 19.11 -27.25
N SER A 519 -13.65 19.95 -26.33
CA SER A 519 -14.91 20.65 -26.56
C SER A 519 -14.76 21.81 -27.57
N PRO A 520 -15.80 22.13 -28.35
CA PRO A 520 -15.77 23.28 -29.27
C PRO A 520 -15.40 24.60 -28.57
N GLU A 521 -15.81 24.79 -27.31
CA GLU A 521 -15.44 25.97 -26.51
C GLU A 521 -13.91 26.15 -26.40
N TRP A 522 -13.15 25.05 -26.28
CA TRP A 522 -11.69 25.08 -26.20
C TRP A 522 -11.07 25.37 -27.57
N ILE A 523 -11.63 24.81 -28.64
CA ILE A 523 -11.22 25.08 -30.03
C ILE A 523 -11.37 26.58 -30.33
N HIS A 524 -12.57 27.15 -30.14
CA HIS A 524 -12.83 28.57 -30.34
C HIS A 524 -11.95 29.47 -29.44
N HIS A 525 -11.66 29.05 -28.21
CA HIS A 525 -10.72 29.76 -27.33
C HIS A 525 -9.29 29.77 -27.90
N MET A 526 -8.80 28.64 -28.41
CA MET A 526 -7.47 28.55 -29.03
C MET A 526 -7.39 29.36 -30.32
N THR A 527 -8.39 29.30 -31.20
CA THR A 527 -8.49 30.13 -32.41
C THR A 527 -8.47 31.63 -32.08
N ALA A 528 -9.25 32.06 -31.09
CA ALA A 528 -9.26 33.44 -30.64
C ALA A 528 -7.92 33.90 -30.05
N LYS A 529 -7.25 33.04 -29.27
CA LYS A 529 -5.93 33.27 -28.70
C LYS A 529 -4.85 33.35 -29.78
N HIS A 530 -4.88 32.46 -30.77
CA HIS A 530 -4.02 32.52 -31.95
C HIS A 530 -4.13 33.90 -32.61
N HIS A 531 -5.33 34.34 -33.01
CA HIS A 531 -5.50 35.63 -33.65
C HIS A 531 -5.17 36.83 -32.74
N HIS A 532 -5.42 36.74 -31.43
CA HIS A 532 -4.99 37.74 -30.44
C HIS A 532 -3.47 37.92 -30.44
N PHE A 533 -2.70 36.83 -30.41
CA PHE A 533 -1.25 36.89 -30.38
C PHE A 533 -0.61 37.20 -31.74
N ALA A 534 -1.25 36.82 -32.86
CA ALA A 534 -0.89 37.30 -34.19
C ALA A 534 -1.01 38.84 -34.28
N ALA A 535 -2.14 39.39 -33.82
CA ALA A 535 -2.35 40.84 -33.74
C ALA A 535 -1.33 41.52 -32.83
N ALA A 536 -1.10 40.98 -31.63
CA ALA A 536 -0.13 41.51 -30.68
C ALA A 536 1.31 41.49 -31.22
N ALA A 537 1.67 40.48 -32.01
CA ALA A 537 2.96 40.40 -32.70
C ALA A 537 3.11 41.52 -33.74
N GLN A 538 2.11 41.71 -34.62
CA GLN A 538 2.16 42.78 -35.63
C GLN A 538 2.13 44.17 -35.01
N TYR A 539 1.33 44.40 -33.96
CA TYR A 539 1.30 45.67 -33.22
C TYR A 539 2.66 45.98 -32.59
N ARG A 540 3.29 45.02 -31.92
CA ARG A 540 4.65 45.22 -31.35
C ARG A 540 5.69 45.45 -32.45
N GLN A 541 5.58 44.75 -33.58
CA GLN A 541 6.48 44.94 -34.70
C GLN A 541 6.27 46.29 -35.41
N SER A 542 5.08 46.89 -35.37
CA SER A 542 4.85 48.24 -35.90
C SER A 542 5.52 49.32 -35.02
N LEU A 543 5.54 49.14 -33.70
CA LEU A 543 6.29 50.03 -32.78
C LEU A 543 7.82 49.97 -33.02
N ASP A 544 8.38 48.79 -33.33
CA ASP A 544 9.78 48.67 -33.77
C ASP A 544 10.03 49.31 -35.15
N CYS A 545 9.02 49.34 -36.04
CA CYS A 545 9.11 50.08 -37.30
C CYS A 545 9.08 51.60 -37.07
N LEU A 546 8.26 52.08 -36.13
CA LEU A 546 8.20 53.48 -35.70
C LEU A 546 9.55 53.94 -35.11
N GLU A 547 10.16 53.17 -34.20
CA GLU A 547 11.50 53.44 -33.64
C GLU A 547 12.56 53.55 -34.77
N LYS A 548 12.43 52.72 -35.80
CA LYS A 548 13.31 52.68 -36.99
C LYS A 548 12.91 53.65 -38.11
N ARG A 549 11.89 54.50 -37.90
CA ARG A 549 11.37 55.48 -38.88
C ARG A 549 10.87 54.88 -40.20
N LYS A 550 10.38 53.64 -40.16
CA LYS A 550 9.81 52.89 -41.30
C LYS A 550 8.29 53.08 -41.36
N TYR A 551 7.83 54.32 -41.56
CA TYR A 551 6.41 54.68 -41.41
C TYR A 551 5.45 53.94 -42.36
N GLY A 552 5.89 53.61 -43.58
CA GLY A 552 5.10 52.77 -44.50
C GLY A 552 4.87 51.34 -43.97
N GLU A 553 5.93 50.69 -43.46
CA GLU A 553 5.84 49.35 -42.83
C GLU A 553 5.02 49.39 -41.52
N GLU A 554 5.09 50.49 -40.76
CA GLU A 554 4.26 50.69 -39.55
C GLU A 554 2.77 50.64 -39.90
N VAL A 555 2.31 51.45 -40.87
CA VAL A 555 0.90 51.45 -41.31
C VAL A 555 0.47 50.08 -41.83
N ALA A 556 1.31 49.42 -42.65
CA ALA A 556 1.00 48.10 -43.18
C ALA A 556 0.83 47.03 -42.07
N ARG A 557 1.66 47.07 -41.02
CA ARG A 557 1.56 46.15 -39.86
C ARG A 557 0.40 46.48 -38.93
N LEU A 558 0.06 47.76 -38.75
CA LEU A 558 -1.11 48.17 -37.97
C LEU A 558 -2.41 47.73 -38.66
N ARG A 559 -2.51 47.84 -39.99
CA ARG A 559 -3.62 47.30 -40.78
C ARG A 559 -3.74 45.78 -40.64
N ASP A 560 -2.62 45.03 -40.73
CA ASP A 560 -2.64 43.58 -40.52
C ASP A 560 -3.04 43.19 -39.08
N SER A 561 -2.57 43.95 -38.09
CA SER A 561 -2.99 43.80 -36.69
C SER A 561 -4.49 44.02 -36.52
N GLU A 562 -5.07 45.06 -37.13
CA GLU A 562 -6.52 45.33 -37.05
C GLU A 562 -7.34 44.19 -37.67
N VAL A 563 -6.92 43.65 -38.82
CA VAL A 563 -7.53 42.45 -39.43
C VAL A 563 -7.50 41.28 -38.45
N CYS A 564 -6.33 40.95 -37.88
CA CYS A 564 -6.21 39.85 -36.92
C CYS A 564 -7.08 40.05 -35.65
N VAL A 565 -7.21 41.26 -35.11
CA VAL A 565 -8.11 41.51 -33.96
C VAL A 565 -9.58 41.35 -34.37
N ASN A 566 -9.96 41.76 -35.58
CA ASN A 566 -11.33 41.59 -36.07
C ASN A 566 -11.68 40.11 -36.30
N GLU A 567 -10.75 39.28 -36.78
CA GLU A 567 -10.91 37.82 -36.83
C GLU A 567 -11.10 37.23 -35.43
N ALA A 568 -10.24 37.59 -34.46
CA ALA A 568 -10.37 37.14 -33.07
C ALA A 568 -11.73 37.51 -32.42
N LEU A 569 -12.32 38.64 -32.82
CA LEU A 569 -13.61 39.10 -32.31
C LEU A 569 -14.82 38.37 -32.92
N LYS A 570 -14.68 37.66 -34.05
CA LYS A 570 -15.75 36.78 -34.57
C LYS A 570 -16.10 35.68 -33.56
N GLU A 571 -15.09 35.19 -32.84
CA GLU A 571 -15.21 34.15 -31.81
C GLU A 571 -15.74 34.65 -30.46
N SER A 572 -16.08 35.95 -30.34
CA SER A 572 -16.51 36.62 -29.10
C SER A 572 -17.66 35.94 -28.32
N ARG A 573 -18.49 35.12 -28.98
CA ARG A 573 -19.55 34.33 -28.36
C ARG A 573 -19.03 33.24 -27.41
N TRP A 574 -17.88 32.65 -27.72
CA TRP A 574 -17.31 31.49 -27.02
C TRP A 574 -16.17 31.85 -26.05
N ILE A 575 -15.73 33.12 -26.09
CA ILE A 575 -14.57 33.64 -25.35
C ILE A 575 -14.98 34.15 -23.96
N ASN A 576 -14.08 34.03 -22.99
CA ASN A 576 -14.25 34.61 -21.67
C ASN A 576 -14.32 36.15 -21.70
N ARG A 577 -15.15 36.75 -20.84
CA ARG A 577 -15.24 38.22 -20.67
C ARG A 577 -13.89 38.89 -20.39
N THR A 578 -12.95 38.22 -19.70
CA THR A 578 -11.57 38.75 -19.50
C THR A 578 -10.80 38.84 -20.82
N VAL A 579 -10.74 37.75 -21.59
CA VAL A 579 -10.04 37.69 -22.89
C VAL A 579 -10.69 38.63 -23.91
N LEU A 580 -12.01 38.75 -23.89
CA LEU A 580 -12.75 39.72 -24.70
C LEU A 580 -12.39 41.16 -24.32
N GLY A 581 -12.20 41.45 -23.03
CA GLY A 581 -11.69 42.73 -22.54
C GLY A 581 -10.27 43.04 -23.02
N ASP A 582 -9.37 42.07 -22.95
CA ASP A 582 -7.99 42.18 -23.46
C ASP A 582 -7.98 42.41 -24.99
N LEU A 583 -8.83 41.69 -25.74
CA LEU A 583 -9.02 41.87 -27.19
C LEU A 583 -9.56 43.26 -27.54
N GLN A 584 -10.59 43.74 -26.86
CA GLN A 584 -11.14 45.07 -27.10
C GLN A 584 -10.15 46.17 -26.72
N GLY A 585 -9.37 45.98 -25.65
CA GLY A 585 -8.29 46.88 -25.26
C GLY A 585 -7.08 46.86 -26.20
N LEU A 586 -6.84 45.76 -26.93
CA LEU A 586 -5.89 45.73 -28.04
C LEU A 586 -6.47 46.43 -29.27
N LYS A 587 -7.74 46.14 -29.64
CA LYS A 587 -8.43 46.79 -30.77
C LYS A 587 -8.37 48.30 -30.68
N ASN A 588 -8.79 48.87 -29.54
CA ASN A 588 -8.85 50.32 -29.36
C ASN A 588 -7.47 50.97 -29.58
N ARG A 589 -6.40 50.39 -29.02
CA ARG A 589 -5.02 50.87 -29.22
C ARG A 589 -4.55 50.75 -30.67
N VAL A 590 -4.77 49.60 -31.31
CA VAL A 590 -4.40 49.40 -32.73
C VAL A 590 -5.14 50.40 -33.63
N THR A 591 -6.43 50.63 -33.43
CA THR A 591 -7.23 51.59 -34.21
C THR A 591 -6.83 53.05 -33.94
N GLU A 592 -6.42 53.41 -32.71
CA GLU A 592 -5.91 54.75 -32.38
C GLU A 592 -4.53 55.00 -32.99
N ASP A 593 -3.58 54.06 -32.82
CA ASP A 593 -2.24 54.15 -33.41
C ASP A 593 -2.27 54.08 -34.94
N LEU A 594 -3.17 53.30 -35.55
CA LEU A 594 -3.35 53.26 -37.01
C LEU A 594 -3.79 54.62 -37.55
N LYS A 595 -4.82 55.24 -36.97
CA LYS A 595 -5.28 56.58 -37.37
C LYS A 595 -4.19 57.65 -37.21
N ARG A 596 -3.33 57.51 -36.20
CA ARG A 596 -2.16 58.38 -36.00
C ARG A 596 -1.14 58.17 -37.11
N ALA A 597 -0.71 56.93 -37.33
CA ALA A 597 0.31 56.56 -38.31
C ALA A 597 -0.11 56.87 -39.76
N GLU A 598 -1.37 56.61 -40.13
CA GLU A 598 -1.93 56.97 -41.44
C GLU A 598 -1.91 58.49 -41.64
N LYS A 599 -2.42 59.27 -40.67
CA LYS A 599 -2.40 60.73 -40.76
C LYS A 599 -0.98 61.31 -40.84
N ASP A 600 -0.06 60.79 -40.03
CA ASP A 600 1.34 61.25 -40.04
C ASP A 600 2.02 60.88 -41.37
N ASN A 601 1.74 59.70 -41.92
CA ASN A 601 2.31 59.28 -43.20
C ASN A 601 1.70 60.02 -44.39
N ASP A 602 0.39 60.25 -44.41
CA ASP A 602 -0.31 60.94 -45.52
C ASP A 602 -0.04 62.46 -45.56
N VAL A 603 0.38 63.06 -44.44
CA VAL A 603 0.62 64.51 -44.33
C VAL A 603 2.11 64.88 -44.23
N ILE A 604 2.93 64.06 -43.58
CA ILE A 604 4.33 64.42 -43.23
C ILE A 604 5.35 63.56 -43.99
N TYR A 605 5.22 62.24 -43.93
CA TYR A 605 6.32 61.34 -44.36
C TYR A 605 6.19 60.84 -45.80
N LEU A 606 4.97 60.72 -46.33
CA LEU A 606 4.63 60.31 -47.70
C LEU A 606 5.31 59.01 -48.17
N ASN A 607 5.59 58.07 -47.25
CA ASN A 607 6.19 56.79 -47.62
C ASN A 607 5.15 55.84 -48.23
N PRO A 608 5.50 55.07 -49.27
CA PRO A 608 4.61 54.05 -49.81
C PRO A 608 4.35 52.96 -48.76
N VAL A 609 3.08 52.56 -48.61
CA VAL A 609 2.67 51.48 -47.71
C VAL A 609 2.83 50.15 -48.46
N PRO A 610 3.75 49.26 -48.06
CA PRO A 610 3.98 48.00 -48.76
C PRO A 610 2.80 47.02 -48.58
N PRO A 611 2.49 46.19 -49.58
CA PRO A 611 1.50 45.12 -49.44
C PRO A 611 1.99 44.04 -48.46
N LYS A 612 1.04 43.29 -47.87
CA LYS A 612 1.34 42.25 -46.86
C LYS A 612 2.36 41.20 -47.33
N SER A 613 2.42 40.92 -48.63
CA SER A 613 3.38 39.99 -49.26
C SER A 613 4.83 40.47 -49.23
N GLU A 614 5.08 41.79 -49.15
CA GLU A 614 6.42 42.37 -49.10
C GLU A 614 6.92 42.60 -47.66
N LEU A 615 6.04 42.45 -46.67
CA LEU A 615 6.42 42.57 -45.26
C LEU A 615 7.29 41.38 -44.84
N LYS A 616 8.47 41.66 -44.24
CA LYS A 616 9.28 40.61 -43.60
C LYS A 616 8.43 39.89 -42.55
N ILE A 617 8.34 38.57 -42.66
CA ILE A 617 7.76 37.67 -41.66
C ILE A 617 8.49 37.87 -40.32
N ILE A 618 7.73 37.91 -39.23
CA ILE A 618 8.29 38.05 -37.87
C ILE A 618 9.01 36.75 -37.51
N ASP A 619 10.26 36.87 -37.06
CA ASP A 619 11.05 35.72 -36.62
C ASP A 619 10.42 35.10 -35.34
N ARG A 620 10.54 33.79 -35.11
CA ARG A 620 9.96 33.14 -33.93
C ARG A 620 11.00 33.01 -32.82
N ALA A 621 10.62 33.34 -31.58
CA ALA A 621 11.45 33.11 -30.39
C ALA A 621 10.74 32.12 -29.45
N CYS A 622 11.21 30.87 -29.40
CA CYS A 622 10.70 29.87 -28.47
C CYS A 622 11.48 29.91 -27.15
N MET A 623 10.78 29.98 -26.01
CA MET A 623 11.38 30.01 -24.67
C MET A 623 10.88 28.88 -23.76
N VAL A 624 10.02 28.00 -24.29
CA VAL A 624 9.42 26.85 -23.60
C VAL A 624 9.77 25.55 -24.33
N ALA A 625 9.78 24.46 -23.58
CA ALA A 625 9.95 23.11 -24.11
C ALA A 625 9.21 22.12 -23.21
N ALA A 626 8.64 21.07 -23.79
CA ALA A 626 8.10 19.94 -23.05
C ALA A 626 9.26 19.24 -22.32
N LYS A 627 9.32 19.34 -20.99
CA LYS A 627 10.37 18.73 -20.18
C LYS A 627 9.79 18.02 -18.97
N ALA A 628 9.74 16.70 -19.04
CA ALA A 628 9.29 15.87 -17.93
C ALA A 628 10.22 16.04 -16.70
N PRO A 629 9.69 16.03 -15.47
CA PRO A 629 10.51 15.95 -14.26
C PRO A 629 11.30 14.62 -14.23
N SER A 630 12.53 14.66 -13.71
CA SER A 630 13.40 13.47 -13.63
C SER A 630 12.79 12.38 -12.75
N GLN A 631 11.96 12.74 -11.77
CA GLN A 631 11.22 11.81 -10.92
C GLN A 631 10.16 10.99 -11.67
N VAL A 632 9.78 11.40 -12.88
CA VAL A 632 8.83 10.67 -13.75
C VAL A 632 9.59 9.81 -14.75
N THR A 633 10.58 10.38 -15.44
CA THR A 633 11.36 9.65 -16.47
C THR A 633 12.22 8.55 -15.84
N ASP A 634 13.00 8.90 -14.81
CA ASP A 634 13.96 8.04 -14.12
C ASP A 634 13.48 7.63 -12.73
N ALA A 635 12.20 7.27 -12.65
CA ALA A 635 11.55 6.90 -11.39
C ALA A 635 12.17 5.66 -10.70
N ILE A 636 12.83 4.77 -11.47
CA ILE A 636 13.40 3.52 -10.95
C ILE A 636 14.72 3.77 -10.20
N SER A 637 15.60 4.67 -10.69
CA SER A 637 16.85 4.99 -9.99
C SER A 637 16.63 5.73 -8.66
N MET A 638 15.47 6.39 -8.53
CA MET A 638 15.07 7.14 -7.34
C MET A 638 14.32 6.30 -6.28
N LEU A 639 14.06 5.03 -6.57
CA LEU A 639 13.56 4.04 -5.61
C LEU A 639 14.75 3.35 -4.93
N GLY A 640 14.75 3.34 -3.60
CA GLY A 640 15.80 2.70 -2.81
C GLY A 640 15.63 2.97 -1.32
N ASP A 641 16.43 2.33 -0.47
CA ASP A 641 16.24 2.36 0.99
C ASP A 641 16.32 3.77 1.60
N ASN A 642 17.02 4.70 0.94
CA ASN A 642 17.05 6.14 1.26
C ASN A 642 16.59 7.02 0.07
N GLY A 643 15.85 6.46 -0.88
CA GLY A 643 15.40 7.15 -2.09
C GLY A 643 14.31 8.20 -1.80
N PRO A 644 14.25 9.33 -2.52
CA PRO A 644 13.23 10.36 -2.32
C PRO A 644 11.79 9.90 -2.66
N LEU A 645 11.65 8.75 -3.33
CA LEU A 645 10.37 8.10 -3.66
C LEU A 645 10.11 6.85 -2.79
N GLY A 646 10.93 6.62 -1.75
CA GLY A 646 10.83 5.49 -0.83
C GLY A 646 11.45 4.19 -1.35
N GLN A 647 11.26 3.12 -0.58
CA GLN A 647 11.78 1.79 -0.86
C GLN A 647 10.95 1.09 -1.96
N PRO A 648 11.56 0.33 -2.88
CA PRO A 648 10.83 -0.50 -3.84
C PRO A 648 10.03 -1.61 -3.15
N LEU A 649 8.71 -1.61 -3.31
CA LEU A 649 7.81 -2.62 -2.74
C LEU A 649 8.02 -4.00 -3.38
N PHE A 650 7.77 -5.07 -2.63
CA PHE A 650 7.95 -6.45 -3.07
C PHE A 650 9.37 -6.74 -3.59
N SER A 651 10.38 -5.99 -3.12
CA SER A 651 11.79 -6.16 -3.52
C SER A 651 12.27 -7.61 -3.34
N LYS A 652 11.88 -8.25 -2.23
CA LYS A 652 12.17 -9.64 -1.87
C LYS A 652 11.34 -10.70 -2.63
N LEU A 653 10.31 -10.29 -3.37
CA LEU A 653 9.48 -11.21 -4.17
C LEU A 653 10.25 -11.62 -5.44
N VAL A 654 10.44 -12.93 -5.61
CA VAL A 654 11.24 -13.54 -6.69
C VAL A 654 10.36 -14.54 -7.45
N PRO A 655 10.30 -14.51 -8.80
CA PRO A 655 9.43 -15.39 -9.58
C PRO A 655 9.60 -16.89 -9.26
N TYR A 656 8.51 -17.65 -9.26
CA TYR A 656 8.56 -19.10 -8.97
C TYR A 656 9.44 -19.87 -9.95
N ALA A 657 9.53 -19.45 -11.22
CA ALA A 657 10.47 -20.03 -12.18
C ALA A 657 11.93 -19.92 -11.71
N VAL A 658 12.32 -18.83 -11.04
CA VAL A 658 13.66 -18.64 -10.46
C VAL A 658 13.88 -19.53 -9.23
N HIS A 659 12.84 -19.74 -8.40
CA HIS A 659 12.93 -20.70 -7.27
C HIS A 659 13.04 -22.14 -7.75
N ILE A 660 12.26 -22.55 -8.76
CA ILE A 660 12.41 -23.86 -9.40
C ILE A 660 13.81 -24.00 -9.99
N ALA A 661 14.29 -23.00 -10.75
CA ALA A 661 15.62 -23.01 -11.35
C ALA A 661 16.73 -23.15 -10.29
N ALA A 662 16.65 -22.40 -9.18
CA ALA A 662 17.59 -22.51 -8.07
C ALA A 662 17.53 -23.90 -7.40
N SER A 663 16.34 -24.49 -7.24
CA SER A 663 16.17 -25.83 -6.69
C SER A 663 16.73 -26.91 -7.63
N ILE A 664 16.48 -26.81 -8.93
CA ILE A 664 17.02 -27.73 -9.95
C ILE A 664 18.55 -27.65 -9.98
N TYR A 665 19.12 -26.45 -9.92
CA TYR A 665 20.57 -26.28 -9.84
C TYR A 665 21.14 -26.88 -8.55
N SER A 666 20.53 -26.62 -7.39
CA SER A 666 20.97 -27.21 -6.12
C SER A 666 20.92 -28.73 -6.18
N ASP A 667 19.83 -29.32 -6.68
CA ASP A 667 19.71 -30.77 -6.89
C ASP A 667 20.82 -31.32 -7.80
N ARG A 668 21.12 -30.66 -8.92
CA ARG A 668 22.18 -31.09 -9.85
C ARG A 668 23.56 -30.98 -9.23
N ARG A 669 23.88 -29.85 -8.60
CA ARG A 669 25.14 -29.62 -7.87
C ARG A 669 25.30 -30.66 -6.76
N ASP A 670 24.24 -30.90 -5.99
CA ASP A 670 24.30 -31.80 -4.83
C ASP A 670 24.39 -33.28 -5.27
N ARG A 671 23.83 -33.67 -6.41
CA ARG A 671 24.10 -34.98 -7.03
C ARG A 671 25.54 -35.08 -7.54
N LEU A 672 26.03 -34.10 -8.30
CA LEU A 672 27.40 -34.08 -8.81
C LEU A 672 28.43 -34.17 -7.67
N VAL A 673 28.25 -33.37 -6.61
CA VAL A 673 29.17 -33.32 -5.48
C VAL A 673 29.02 -34.55 -4.57
N ASN A 674 27.81 -34.96 -4.18
CA ASN A 674 27.64 -36.05 -3.21
C ASN A 674 27.66 -37.44 -3.85
N GLU A 675 26.97 -37.65 -4.97
CA GLU A 675 26.87 -38.97 -5.63
C GLU A 675 28.10 -39.24 -6.51
N THR A 676 28.44 -38.32 -7.42
CA THR A 676 29.53 -38.55 -8.39
C THR A 676 30.91 -38.36 -7.76
N ILE A 677 31.19 -37.22 -7.11
CA ILE A 677 32.53 -36.94 -6.59
C ILE A 677 32.77 -37.63 -5.25
N ILE A 678 31.95 -37.34 -4.23
CA ILE A 678 32.18 -37.85 -2.87
C ILE A 678 31.84 -39.34 -2.76
N GLY A 679 30.76 -39.80 -3.40
CA GLY A 679 30.40 -41.21 -3.45
C GLY A 679 31.47 -42.10 -4.08
N GLU A 680 32.17 -41.64 -5.13
CA GLU A 680 33.32 -42.36 -5.68
C GLU A 680 34.53 -42.35 -4.74
N LEU A 681 34.83 -41.23 -4.07
CA LEU A 681 35.91 -41.15 -3.07
C LEU A 681 35.65 -42.09 -1.86
N GLU A 682 34.40 -42.21 -1.42
CA GLU A 682 33.98 -43.13 -0.35
C GLU A 682 34.06 -44.59 -0.84
N THR A 683 33.50 -44.91 -2.01
CA THR A 683 33.56 -46.24 -2.64
C THR A 683 35.02 -46.70 -2.88
N MET A 684 35.90 -45.80 -3.32
CA MET A 684 37.33 -46.08 -3.45
C MET A 684 37.98 -46.43 -2.11
N THR A 685 37.60 -45.72 -1.04
CA THR A 685 38.11 -45.95 0.32
C THR A 685 37.63 -47.28 0.89
N ASP A 686 36.38 -47.66 0.64
CA ASP A 686 35.86 -48.97 1.06
C ASP A 686 36.54 -50.13 0.32
N LYS A 687 36.74 -50.02 -1.01
CA LYS A 687 37.56 -50.98 -1.78
C LYS A 687 38.98 -51.15 -1.22
N LEU A 688 39.56 -50.08 -0.68
CA LEU A 688 40.90 -50.10 -0.07
C LEU A 688 40.88 -50.80 1.30
N ARG A 689 39.82 -50.61 2.08
CA ARG A 689 39.61 -51.30 3.37
C ARG A 689 39.29 -52.78 3.22
N ASP A 690 38.47 -53.14 2.25
CA ASP A 690 38.21 -54.54 1.87
C ASP A 690 39.51 -55.23 1.45
N LEU A 691 40.37 -54.53 0.69
CA LEU A 691 41.69 -55.04 0.35
C LEU A 691 42.55 -55.28 1.60
N LEU A 692 42.64 -54.33 2.53
CA LEU A 692 43.40 -54.51 3.79
C LEU A 692 42.85 -55.66 4.64
N SER A 693 41.53 -55.75 4.78
CA SER A 693 40.83 -56.83 5.49
C SER A 693 41.11 -58.21 4.88
N SER A 694 41.01 -58.33 3.55
CA SER A 694 41.34 -59.58 2.82
C SER A 694 42.81 -60.02 2.93
N LEU A 695 43.68 -59.12 3.37
CA LEU A 695 45.11 -59.33 3.55
C LEU A 695 45.52 -59.50 5.03
N ASN A 696 44.56 -59.53 5.97
CA ASN A 696 44.76 -59.53 7.43
C ASN A 696 45.67 -58.38 7.91
N LEU A 697 45.52 -57.18 7.32
CA LEU A 697 46.25 -55.98 7.73
C LEU A 697 45.30 -55.03 8.46
N PRO A 698 45.70 -54.45 9.61
CA PRO A 698 47.06 -54.44 10.19
C PRO A 698 47.39 -55.63 11.14
N GLY A 699 46.46 -56.55 11.41
CA GLY A 699 46.60 -57.57 12.47
C GLY A 699 47.86 -58.44 12.37
N SER A 700 48.23 -58.87 11.16
CA SER A 700 49.43 -59.67 10.89
C SER A 700 50.76 -58.94 11.17
N LEU A 701 50.79 -57.60 11.11
CA LEU A 701 51.95 -56.80 11.52
C LEU A 701 51.97 -56.56 13.03
N GLN A 702 50.81 -56.25 13.64
CA GLN A 702 50.69 -56.04 15.08
C GLN A 702 51.07 -57.31 15.88
N ALA A 703 50.87 -58.50 15.31
CA ALA A 703 51.29 -59.77 15.88
C ALA A 703 52.82 -59.91 16.08
N LEU A 704 53.65 -59.10 15.40
CA LEU A 704 55.12 -59.13 15.46
C LEU A 704 55.74 -58.08 16.40
N GLU A 705 54.96 -57.17 16.97
CA GLU A 705 55.53 -56.07 17.77
C GLU A 705 56.03 -56.53 19.17
N LYS A 706 57.11 -55.91 19.63
CA LYS A 706 57.72 -56.13 20.96
C LYS A 706 57.62 -54.84 21.78
N PRO A 707 57.50 -54.91 23.14
CA PRO A 707 57.63 -56.10 23.98
C PRO A 707 56.32 -56.86 24.21
N LEU A 708 56.41 -58.05 24.81
CA LEU A 708 55.28 -58.95 25.03
C LEU A 708 54.16 -58.31 25.86
N GLY A 709 52.97 -58.25 25.27
CA GLY A 709 51.74 -57.76 25.87
C GLY A 709 50.61 -57.77 24.84
N LEU A 710 49.54 -57.02 25.11
CA LEU A 710 48.56 -56.61 24.10
C LEU A 710 49.17 -55.50 23.22
N PRO A 711 48.90 -55.46 21.89
CA PRO A 711 49.36 -54.36 21.05
C PRO A 711 48.89 -53.00 21.59
N PRO A 712 49.72 -51.95 21.59
CA PRO A 712 49.37 -50.66 22.20
C PRO A 712 48.19 -49.98 21.49
N THR A 713 47.99 -50.24 20.19
CA THR A 713 46.80 -49.84 19.42
C THR A 713 45.54 -50.49 19.97
N LEU A 714 45.53 -51.82 20.13
CA LEU A 714 44.41 -52.57 20.70
C LEU A 714 44.13 -52.16 22.15
N VAL A 715 45.16 -51.93 22.96
CA VAL A 715 44.99 -51.39 24.34
C VAL A 715 44.34 -50.02 24.28
N SER A 716 44.78 -49.12 23.39
CA SER A 716 44.17 -47.81 23.21
C SER A 716 42.71 -47.89 22.73
N HIS A 717 42.38 -48.78 21.79
CA HIS A 717 41.02 -49.04 21.32
C HIS A 717 40.12 -49.57 22.47
N ALA A 718 40.63 -50.52 23.26
CA ALA A 718 39.94 -51.04 24.44
C ALA A 718 39.82 -50.01 25.58
N GLU A 719 40.83 -49.18 25.81
CA GLU A 719 40.76 -48.04 26.75
C GLU A 719 39.74 -47.00 26.30
N GLU A 720 39.67 -46.67 25.01
CA GLU A 720 38.64 -45.75 24.48
C GLU A 720 37.23 -46.32 24.71
N MET A 721 37.01 -47.60 24.38
CA MET A 721 35.75 -48.29 24.64
C MET A 721 35.39 -48.33 26.12
N ARG A 722 36.37 -48.43 27.03
CA ARG A 722 36.13 -48.42 28.49
C ARG A 722 35.88 -47.02 29.04
N GLN A 723 36.64 -46.03 28.62
CA GLN A 723 36.43 -44.61 29.00
C GLN A 723 35.05 -44.10 28.55
N GLN A 724 34.59 -44.55 27.38
CA GLN A 724 33.25 -44.22 26.86
C GLN A 724 32.14 -45.13 27.39
N ASP A 725 32.44 -46.05 28.33
CA ASP A 725 31.48 -47.01 28.89
C ASP A 725 30.69 -47.74 27.78
N GLY A 726 31.43 -48.18 26.74
CA GLY A 726 30.94 -48.32 25.37
C GLY A 726 29.73 -49.24 25.19
N LEU A 727 29.69 -50.36 25.92
CA LEU A 727 28.58 -51.32 25.85
C LEU A 727 27.30 -50.75 26.51
N ASN A 728 27.43 -50.01 27.60
CA ASN A 728 26.33 -49.29 28.24
C ASN A 728 25.97 -47.99 27.50
N ARG A 729 26.92 -47.33 26.83
CA ARG A 729 26.66 -46.21 25.90
C ARG A 729 25.81 -46.68 24.72
N LEU A 730 26.15 -47.82 24.11
CA LEU A 730 25.38 -48.42 23.03
C LEU A 730 23.94 -48.71 23.47
N ARG A 731 23.75 -49.39 24.60
CA ARG A 731 22.42 -49.69 25.16
C ARG A 731 21.61 -48.41 25.46
N ARG A 732 22.19 -47.44 26.18
CA ARG A 732 21.55 -46.13 26.44
C ARG A 732 21.20 -45.38 25.16
N SER A 733 22.06 -45.41 24.14
CA SER A 733 21.81 -44.72 22.86
C SER A 733 20.68 -45.39 22.06
N LEU A 734 20.55 -46.71 22.16
CA LEU A 734 19.44 -47.47 21.60
C LEU A 734 18.12 -47.18 22.34
N GLU A 735 18.15 -47.14 23.68
CA GLU A 735 17.01 -46.74 24.52
C GLU A 735 16.55 -45.29 24.25
N ASP A 736 17.49 -44.34 24.16
CA ASP A 736 17.23 -42.95 23.76
C ASP A 736 16.54 -42.88 22.39
N THR A 737 17.03 -43.65 21.41
CA THR A 737 16.49 -43.68 20.04
C THR A 737 15.08 -44.29 20.02
N ALA A 738 14.88 -45.40 20.74
CA ALA A 738 13.56 -46.02 20.92
C ALA A 738 12.56 -45.07 21.60
N ARG A 739 13.01 -44.24 22.55
CA ARG A 739 12.18 -43.21 23.20
C ARG A 739 11.77 -42.09 22.24
N VAL A 740 12.68 -41.57 21.40
CA VAL A 740 12.33 -40.56 20.38
C VAL A 740 11.32 -41.15 19.39
N LYS A 741 11.60 -42.35 18.86
CA LYS A 741 10.70 -43.10 17.98
C LYS A 741 9.30 -43.31 18.57
N SER A 742 9.20 -43.62 19.87
CA SER A 742 7.93 -43.78 20.57
C SER A 742 7.13 -42.46 20.64
N ASN A 743 7.80 -41.35 20.92
CA ASN A 743 7.19 -40.02 20.91
C ASN A 743 6.69 -39.63 19.50
N ASP A 744 7.49 -39.90 18.47
CA ASP A 744 7.13 -39.60 17.08
C ASP A 744 5.93 -40.44 16.65
N LYS A 745 5.90 -41.73 16.96
CA LYS A 745 4.75 -42.59 16.63
C LYS A 745 3.49 -42.17 17.39
N ALA A 746 3.62 -41.71 18.64
CA ALA A 746 2.49 -41.15 19.41
C ALA A 746 1.94 -39.86 18.76
N ALA A 747 2.81 -38.92 18.36
CA ALA A 747 2.38 -37.69 17.70
C ALA A 747 1.78 -37.94 16.31
N TYR A 748 2.28 -38.95 15.59
CA TYR A 748 1.70 -39.41 14.32
C TYR A 748 0.30 -40.00 14.53
N ASN A 749 0.15 -40.89 15.51
CA ASN A 749 -1.14 -41.51 15.84
C ASN A 749 -2.17 -40.44 16.26
N GLU A 750 -1.78 -39.42 17.06
CA GLU A 750 -2.64 -38.28 17.39
C GLU A 750 -3.17 -37.57 16.13
N GLY A 751 -2.31 -37.33 15.12
CA GLY A 751 -2.72 -36.75 13.84
C GLY A 751 -3.68 -37.62 13.05
N VAL A 752 -3.45 -38.94 13.01
CA VAL A 752 -4.32 -39.92 12.33
C VAL A 752 -5.67 -40.06 13.03
N GLU A 753 -5.69 -40.11 14.37
CA GLU A 753 -6.91 -40.18 15.18
C GLU A 753 -7.78 -38.93 14.98
N LEU A 754 -7.18 -37.74 14.86
CA LEU A 754 -7.90 -36.50 14.55
C LEU A 754 -8.58 -36.55 13.17
N LEU A 755 -7.90 -37.03 12.13
CA LEU A 755 -8.49 -37.20 10.79
C LEU A 755 -9.61 -38.24 10.81
N ALA A 756 -9.42 -39.36 11.52
CA ALA A 756 -10.44 -40.40 11.68
C ALA A 756 -11.68 -39.89 12.44
N ALA A 757 -11.49 -39.06 13.47
CA ALA A 757 -12.56 -38.44 14.23
C ALA A 757 -13.38 -37.45 13.39
N GLU A 758 -12.74 -36.56 12.63
CA GLU A 758 -13.46 -35.61 11.76
C GLU A 758 -14.21 -36.33 10.62
N LYS A 759 -13.63 -37.39 10.06
CA LYS A 759 -14.32 -38.26 9.09
C LYS A 759 -15.55 -38.92 9.71
N ALA A 760 -15.46 -39.42 10.94
CA ALA A 760 -16.59 -40.02 11.64
C ALA A 760 -17.68 -38.98 12.00
N GLU A 761 -17.29 -37.76 12.37
CA GLU A 761 -18.19 -36.62 12.59
C GLU A 761 -18.91 -36.22 11.28
N ASP A 762 -18.21 -36.19 10.14
CA ASP A 762 -18.80 -35.93 8.83
C ASP A 762 -19.78 -37.02 8.42
N ASP A 763 -19.37 -38.29 8.48
CA ASP A 763 -20.20 -39.44 8.11
C ASP A 763 -21.47 -39.51 8.99
N SER A 764 -21.36 -39.20 10.28
CA SER A 764 -22.50 -39.12 11.20
C SER A 764 -23.46 -37.99 10.80
N SER A 765 -22.93 -36.80 10.52
CA SER A 765 -23.71 -35.63 10.11
C SER A 765 -24.40 -35.84 8.75
N ARG A 766 -23.70 -36.47 7.81
CA ARG A 766 -24.21 -36.85 6.48
C ARG A 766 -25.34 -37.89 6.58
N ARG A 767 -25.25 -38.85 7.52
CA ARG A 767 -26.35 -39.78 7.83
C ARG A 767 -27.55 -39.09 8.51
N LYS A 768 -27.29 -38.11 9.37
CA LYS A 768 -28.31 -37.36 10.15
C LYS A 768 -29.12 -36.38 9.29
N TYR A 769 -28.48 -35.68 8.36
CA TYR A 769 -29.10 -34.60 7.56
C TYR A 769 -29.33 -34.96 6.09
N GLY A 770 -28.72 -36.03 5.58
CA GLY A 770 -28.76 -36.43 4.17
C GLY A 770 -27.80 -35.62 3.29
N THR A 771 -27.45 -36.16 2.13
CA THR A 771 -26.48 -35.57 1.18
C THR A 771 -26.92 -34.22 0.63
N ASP A 772 -28.23 -34.00 0.48
CA ASP A 772 -28.76 -32.80 -0.17
C ASP A 772 -28.75 -31.57 0.73
N ARG A 773 -28.75 -31.77 2.07
CA ARG A 773 -28.65 -30.70 3.07
C ARG A 773 -27.23 -30.58 3.62
N TRP A 774 -26.51 -31.69 3.74
CA TRP A 774 -25.11 -31.73 4.15
C TRP A 774 -24.18 -31.66 2.92
N ALA A 775 -24.30 -30.57 2.17
CA ALA A 775 -23.70 -30.38 0.84
C ALA A 775 -22.18 -30.06 0.86
N ARG A 776 -21.42 -30.70 1.76
CA ARG A 776 -19.95 -30.56 1.84
C ARG A 776 -19.23 -31.81 1.33
N GLU A 777 -18.04 -31.62 0.77
CA GLU A 777 -17.20 -32.72 0.27
C GLU A 777 -16.79 -33.69 1.39
N PRO A 778 -16.64 -35.00 1.10
CA PRO A 778 -16.13 -35.97 2.07
C PRO A 778 -14.70 -35.65 2.51
N SER A 779 -14.36 -35.96 3.76
CA SER A 779 -13.08 -35.59 4.39
C SER A 779 -11.82 -36.01 3.63
N GLU A 780 -11.82 -37.18 2.97
CA GLU A 780 -10.68 -37.64 2.15
C GLU A 780 -10.51 -36.82 0.86
N ALA A 781 -11.61 -36.35 0.26
CA ALA A 781 -11.59 -35.51 -0.94
C ALA A 781 -11.23 -34.05 -0.61
N ALA A 782 -11.61 -33.58 0.58
CA ALA A 782 -11.33 -32.22 1.05
C ALA A 782 -9.85 -32.00 1.41
N ALA A 783 -9.11 -33.04 1.82
CA ALA A 783 -7.70 -32.93 2.25
C ALA A 783 -6.77 -34.03 1.69
N PRO A 784 -6.69 -34.23 0.36
CA PRO A 784 -5.96 -35.36 -0.24
C PRO A 784 -4.45 -35.33 0.07
N LYS A 785 -3.88 -34.14 0.31
CA LYS A 785 -2.48 -33.98 0.73
C LYS A 785 -2.21 -34.62 2.10
N LEU A 786 -3.06 -34.36 3.11
CA LEU A 786 -2.87 -34.91 4.46
C LEU A 786 -2.96 -36.44 4.48
N TYR A 787 -3.94 -37.02 3.76
CA TYR A 787 -4.07 -38.47 3.64
C TYR A 787 -2.91 -39.12 2.85
N THR A 788 -2.29 -38.40 1.92
CA THR A 788 -1.08 -38.87 1.22
C THR A 788 0.13 -38.83 2.16
N SER A 789 0.38 -37.70 2.83
CA SER A 789 1.49 -37.57 3.79
C SER A 789 1.37 -38.54 4.98
N SER A 790 0.15 -38.89 5.42
CA SER A 790 -0.04 -39.95 6.41
C SER A 790 0.53 -41.30 5.95
N ARG A 791 0.27 -41.69 4.69
CA ARG A 791 0.80 -42.95 4.12
C ARG A 791 2.33 -42.90 3.94
N GLU A 792 2.87 -41.76 3.52
CA GLU A 792 4.33 -41.55 3.39
C GLU A 792 5.04 -41.70 4.74
N ILE A 793 4.50 -41.06 5.79
CA ILE A 793 5.05 -41.14 7.15
C ILE A 793 5.00 -42.57 7.70
N ASP A 794 3.93 -43.32 7.45
CA ASP A 794 3.86 -44.73 7.86
C ASP A 794 4.84 -45.62 7.08
N GLY A 795 5.09 -45.29 5.82
CA GLY A 795 6.17 -45.87 5.02
C GLY A 795 7.56 -45.61 5.62
N TYR A 796 7.84 -44.38 6.07
CA TYR A 796 9.09 -44.07 6.78
C TYR A 796 9.25 -44.84 8.08
N PHE A 797 8.20 -44.97 8.89
CA PHE A 797 8.24 -45.81 10.11
C PHE A 797 8.51 -47.28 9.79
N SER A 798 7.90 -47.81 8.72
CA SER A 798 8.06 -49.21 8.30
C SER A 798 9.49 -49.49 7.81
N SER A 799 10.04 -48.59 6.98
CA SER A 799 11.43 -48.69 6.50
C SER A 799 12.44 -48.56 7.64
N ALA A 800 12.26 -47.58 8.53
CA ALA A 800 13.13 -47.37 9.68
C ALA A 800 13.12 -48.55 10.65
N GLN A 801 11.95 -49.19 10.88
CA GLN A 801 11.85 -50.41 11.70
C GLN A 801 12.73 -51.55 11.18
N SER A 802 12.84 -51.73 9.85
CA SER A 802 13.72 -52.76 9.27
C SER A 802 15.20 -52.46 9.53
N SER A 803 15.59 -51.18 9.51
CA SER A 803 16.96 -50.73 9.78
C SER A 803 17.31 -50.84 11.27
N ASP A 804 16.40 -50.46 12.16
CA ASP A 804 16.57 -50.62 13.61
C ASP A 804 16.80 -52.08 13.99
N ASN A 805 15.97 -53.00 13.43
CA ASN A 805 16.10 -54.44 13.66
C ASN A 805 17.49 -54.96 13.22
N LEU A 806 18.00 -54.47 12.09
CA LEU A 806 19.33 -54.86 11.58
C LEU A 806 20.47 -54.36 12.48
N VAL A 807 20.37 -53.14 13.01
CA VAL A 807 21.35 -52.59 13.96
C VAL A 807 21.30 -53.34 15.30
N GLU A 808 20.11 -53.66 15.79
CA GLU A 808 19.92 -54.46 17.01
C GLU A 808 20.48 -55.89 16.84
N GLN A 809 20.31 -56.50 15.67
CA GLN A 809 20.90 -57.80 15.34
C GLN A 809 22.44 -57.72 15.27
N LYS A 810 23.02 -56.75 14.55
CA LYS A 810 24.47 -56.53 14.50
C LYS A 810 25.09 -56.34 15.89
N LEU A 811 24.36 -55.67 16.80
CA LEU A 811 24.77 -55.49 18.20
C LEU A 811 24.78 -56.81 18.97
N LYS A 812 23.73 -57.63 18.86
CA LYS A 812 23.64 -58.96 19.50
C LYS A 812 24.76 -59.89 19.00
N ASP A 813 24.97 -59.94 17.68
CA ASP A 813 25.98 -60.80 17.05
C ASP A 813 27.42 -60.41 17.46
N SER A 814 27.65 -59.14 17.82
CA SER A 814 28.97 -58.61 18.19
C SER A 814 29.19 -58.48 19.71
N GLU A 815 28.16 -58.69 20.54
CA GLU A 815 28.20 -58.43 21.98
C GLU A 815 29.27 -59.26 22.71
N ALA A 816 29.52 -60.49 22.27
CA ALA A 816 30.55 -61.36 22.84
C ALA A 816 31.96 -60.74 22.71
N VAL A 817 32.30 -60.20 21.54
CA VAL A 817 33.59 -59.54 21.27
C VAL A 817 33.67 -58.21 22.00
N PHE A 818 32.57 -57.44 22.04
CA PHE A 818 32.52 -56.17 22.79
C PHE A 818 32.75 -56.39 24.29
N ARG A 819 32.21 -57.46 24.87
CA ARG A 819 32.44 -57.79 26.29
C ARG A 819 33.92 -58.02 26.59
N VAL A 820 34.65 -58.70 25.69
CA VAL A 820 36.11 -58.88 25.80
C VAL A 820 36.84 -57.55 25.68
N LEU A 821 36.51 -56.71 24.68
CA LEU A 821 37.10 -55.38 24.48
C LEU A 821 36.86 -54.42 25.66
N THR A 822 35.70 -54.51 26.33
CA THR A 822 35.40 -53.71 27.54
C THR A 822 35.93 -54.31 28.85
N GLY A 823 36.54 -55.49 28.80
CA GLY A 823 37.07 -56.19 29.96
C GLY A 823 38.34 -55.57 30.56
N THR A 824 38.89 -56.19 31.59
CA THR A 824 40.21 -55.81 32.10
C THR A 824 41.31 -56.16 31.09
N ASN A 825 42.48 -55.53 31.18
CA ASN A 825 43.62 -55.91 30.31
C ASN A 825 43.98 -57.41 30.46
N ARG A 826 43.71 -58.01 31.62
CA ARG A 826 43.88 -59.43 31.89
C ARG A 826 42.91 -60.33 31.10
N ASP A 827 41.67 -59.86 30.87
CA ASP A 827 40.67 -60.62 30.10
C ASP A 827 41.03 -60.62 28.61
N LEU A 828 41.55 -59.49 28.10
CA LEU A 828 42.14 -59.37 26.77
C LEU A 828 43.39 -60.25 26.61
N GLU A 829 44.29 -60.27 27.61
CA GLU A 829 45.46 -61.17 27.63
C GLU A 829 45.08 -62.65 27.69
N MET A 830 43.95 -63.01 28.32
CA MET A 830 43.44 -64.38 28.31
C MET A 830 42.81 -64.78 26.96
N TYR A 831 42.23 -63.83 26.23
CA TYR A 831 41.64 -64.08 24.92
C TYR A 831 42.69 -64.17 23.79
N VAL A 832 43.79 -63.43 23.90
CA VAL A 832 44.86 -63.41 22.88
C VAL A 832 45.99 -64.39 23.24
N PRO A 833 46.19 -65.50 22.48
CA PRO A 833 47.22 -66.49 22.80
C PRO A 833 48.63 -65.91 22.97
N SER A 834 49.30 -66.37 24.03
CA SER A 834 50.69 -66.00 24.35
C SER A 834 51.67 -66.73 23.43
N SER A 835 52.12 -66.06 22.37
CA SER A 835 53.15 -66.63 21.48
C SER A 835 54.49 -66.75 22.21
N ARG A 836 55.18 -67.88 22.06
CA ARG A 836 56.52 -68.09 22.62
C ARG A 836 57.55 -67.24 21.86
N ARG A 837 58.69 -66.94 22.49
CA ARG A 837 59.77 -66.13 21.90
C ARG A 837 60.37 -66.80 20.65
N ALA A 838 59.82 -66.50 19.47
CA ALA A 838 60.56 -66.56 18.22
C ALA A 838 61.47 -65.32 18.12
N ALA A 839 62.73 -65.52 17.72
CA ALA A 839 63.54 -64.41 17.25
C ALA A 839 63.05 -64.03 15.85
N ILE A 840 62.62 -62.78 15.65
CA ILE A 840 62.16 -62.29 14.34
C ILE A 840 63.36 -62.39 13.38
N PRO A 841 63.27 -63.12 12.26
CA PRO A 841 64.34 -63.14 11.26
C PRO A 841 64.55 -61.74 10.68
N PRO A 842 65.80 -61.32 10.39
CA PRO A 842 66.07 -59.96 9.89
C PRO A 842 65.38 -59.67 8.54
N GLU A 843 65.07 -60.71 7.75
CA GLU A 843 64.27 -60.58 6.52
C GLU A 843 62.80 -60.22 6.80
N VAL A 844 62.19 -60.83 7.84
CA VAL A 844 60.82 -60.51 8.28
C VAL A 844 60.76 -59.09 8.84
N GLU A 845 61.77 -58.68 9.62
CA GLU A 845 61.85 -57.32 10.15
C GLU A 845 61.92 -56.28 9.01
N ARG A 846 62.78 -56.49 8.01
CA ARG A 846 62.90 -55.63 6.83
C ARG A 846 61.59 -55.49 6.06
N GLU A 847 60.92 -56.58 5.71
CA GLU A 847 59.65 -56.51 4.97
C GLU A 847 58.50 -55.97 5.85
N SER A 848 58.54 -56.15 7.18
CA SER A 848 57.56 -55.53 8.09
C SER A 848 57.67 -53.99 8.13
N ILE A 849 58.88 -53.44 8.01
CA ILE A 849 59.11 -51.99 7.92
C ILE A 849 58.60 -51.48 6.57
N ARG A 850 58.87 -52.21 5.47
CA ARG A 850 58.37 -51.88 4.14
C ARG A 850 56.84 -51.84 4.10
N LEU A 851 56.18 -52.85 4.65
CA LEU A 851 54.72 -52.94 4.69
C LEU A 851 54.09 -51.86 5.58
N ARG A 852 54.71 -51.51 6.72
CA ARG A 852 54.32 -50.33 7.52
C ARG A 852 54.40 -49.02 6.74
N GLY A 853 55.44 -48.84 5.92
CA GLY A 853 55.55 -47.69 5.02
C GLY A 853 54.35 -47.58 4.08
N CYS A 854 53.98 -48.69 3.43
CA CYS A 854 52.79 -48.73 2.55
C CYS A 854 51.48 -48.45 3.31
N LEU A 855 51.30 -48.95 4.53
CA LEU A 855 50.12 -48.65 5.35
C LEU A 855 50.04 -47.19 5.82
N SER A 856 51.19 -46.55 6.06
CA SER A 856 51.25 -45.11 6.34
C SER A 856 50.79 -44.27 5.14
N GLU A 857 51.17 -44.68 3.93
CA GLU A 857 50.70 -44.02 2.70
C GLU A 857 49.20 -44.23 2.45
N VAL A 858 48.66 -45.42 2.73
CA VAL A 858 47.21 -45.65 2.74
C VAL A 858 46.50 -44.73 3.74
N SER A 859 47.00 -44.63 4.97
CA SER A 859 46.43 -43.73 5.98
C SER A 859 46.53 -42.25 5.60
N ARG A 860 47.58 -41.86 4.86
CA ARG A 860 47.75 -40.51 4.31
C ARG A 860 46.73 -40.23 3.21
N LEU A 861 46.46 -41.21 2.35
CA LEU A 861 45.44 -41.16 1.30
C LEU A 861 44.02 -41.00 1.88
N GLU A 862 43.62 -41.85 2.84
CA GLU A 862 42.30 -41.74 3.49
C GLU A 862 42.08 -40.36 4.13
N ASN A 863 43.07 -39.86 4.88
CA ASN A 863 42.99 -38.55 5.52
C ASN A 863 42.93 -37.39 4.50
N ARG A 864 43.64 -37.51 3.36
CA ARG A 864 43.58 -36.52 2.28
C ARG A 864 42.20 -36.49 1.64
N ARG A 865 41.60 -37.64 1.34
CA ARG A 865 40.23 -37.75 0.81
C ARG A 865 39.19 -37.18 1.77
N LYS A 866 39.27 -37.52 3.06
CA LYS A 866 38.35 -36.98 4.08
C LYS A 866 38.39 -35.45 4.15
N ARG A 867 39.59 -34.84 4.03
CA ARG A 867 39.73 -33.37 3.96
C ARG A 867 39.17 -32.80 2.65
N ARG A 868 39.39 -33.45 1.51
CA ARG A 868 38.84 -33.01 0.21
C ARG A 868 37.32 -33.09 0.16
N ALA A 869 36.73 -34.20 0.62
CA ALA A 869 35.27 -34.36 0.70
C ALA A 869 34.62 -33.29 1.60
N GLN A 870 35.28 -32.90 2.70
CA GLN A 870 34.81 -31.78 3.53
C GLN A 870 34.93 -30.44 2.80
N ALA A 871 36.07 -30.16 2.15
CA ALA A 871 36.25 -28.92 1.39
C ALA A 871 35.26 -28.79 0.21
N LEU A 872 34.92 -29.89 -0.46
CA LEU A 872 33.88 -29.95 -1.49
C LEU A 872 32.48 -29.66 -0.93
N LYS A 873 32.13 -30.22 0.24
CA LYS A 873 30.87 -29.91 0.94
C LYS A 873 30.78 -28.43 1.32
N ASP A 874 31.89 -27.80 1.72
CA ASP A 874 31.92 -26.38 2.06
C ASP A 874 31.95 -25.47 0.81
N LYS A 875 32.62 -25.88 -0.29
CA LYS A 875 32.54 -25.23 -1.62
C LYS A 875 31.09 -25.20 -2.13
N ALA A 876 30.41 -26.35 -2.15
CA ALA A 876 29.02 -26.48 -2.59
C ALA A 876 28.05 -25.63 -1.76
N ARG A 877 28.30 -25.45 -0.45
CA ARG A 877 27.51 -24.57 0.42
C ARG A 877 27.71 -23.08 0.14
N SER A 878 28.85 -22.69 -0.43
CA SER A 878 29.17 -21.29 -0.78
C SER A 878 28.70 -20.87 -2.17
N ASP A 879 28.22 -21.83 -2.96
CA ASP A 879 27.79 -21.66 -4.35
C ASP A 879 26.32 -21.20 -4.43
N ASP A 880 26.12 -19.88 -4.51
CA ASP A 880 24.82 -19.20 -4.63
C ASP A 880 24.67 -18.49 -6.00
N ILE A 881 23.87 -19.10 -6.88
CA ILE A 881 23.58 -18.59 -8.23
C ILE A 881 22.37 -17.63 -8.28
N SER A 882 21.73 -17.30 -7.15
CA SER A 882 20.48 -16.52 -7.12
C SER A 882 20.55 -15.18 -7.87
N LYS A 883 21.69 -14.48 -7.77
CA LYS A 883 21.93 -13.21 -8.48
C LYS A 883 22.04 -13.38 -9.99
N ALA A 884 22.62 -14.49 -10.45
CA ALA A 884 22.71 -14.79 -11.88
C ALA A 884 21.33 -15.13 -12.44
N LEU A 885 20.56 -15.97 -11.75
CA LEU A 885 19.18 -16.30 -12.12
C LEU A 885 18.27 -15.07 -12.20
N LEU A 886 18.39 -14.13 -11.25
CA LEU A 886 17.59 -12.90 -11.28
C LEU A 886 17.94 -11.98 -12.46
N LYS A 887 19.23 -11.85 -12.77
CA LYS A 887 19.71 -11.09 -13.94
C LYS A 887 19.18 -11.72 -15.24
N GLU A 888 19.15 -13.04 -15.30
CA GLU A 888 18.76 -13.79 -16.49
C GLU A 888 17.24 -13.84 -16.67
N ALA A 889 16.47 -13.97 -15.59
CA ALA A 889 15.02 -13.79 -15.61
C ALA A 889 14.64 -12.39 -16.12
N ALA A 890 15.32 -11.34 -15.67
CA ALA A 890 15.09 -9.97 -16.16
C ALA A 890 15.47 -9.77 -17.65
N ARG A 891 16.41 -10.57 -18.19
CA ARG A 891 16.67 -10.61 -19.64
C ARG A 891 15.50 -11.24 -20.38
N LEU A 892 15.07 -12.43 -19.95
CA LEU A 892 13.99 -13.19 -20.56
C LEU A 892 12.64 -12.44 -20.53
N GLU A 893 12.31 -11.75 -19.43
CA GLU A 893 11.10 -10.92 -19.34
C GLU A 893 11.11 -9.74 -20.31
N ARG A 894 12.28 -9.14 -20.57
CA ARG A 894 12.43 -8.03 -21.51
C ARG A 894 12.32 -8.49 -22.97
N GLU A 895 12.82 -9.68 -23.27
CA GLU A 895 12.89 -10.23 -24.62
C GLU A 895 11.59 -10.95 -25.03
N PHE A 896 10.91 -11.62 -24.08
CA PHE A 896 9.70 -12.42 -24.33
C PHE A 896 8.53 -12.12 -23.35
N PRO A 897 8.02 -10.87 -23.25
CA PRO A 897 7.02 -10.45 -22.25
C PRO A 897 5.58 -10.98 -22.45
N MET A 898 5.39 -12.04 -23.24
CA MET A 898 4.15 -12.82 -23.33
C MET A 898 4.37 -14.33 -23.13
N GLN A 899 5.62 -14.77 -22.94
CA GLN A 899 5.94 -16.16 -22.65
C GLN A 899 6.21 -16.29 -21.16
N ALA A 900 5.52 -17.23 -20.50
CA ALA A 900 5.81 -17.53 -19.10
C ALA A 900 7.24 -18.09 -19.00
N ILE A 901 8.04 -17.54 -18.07
CA ILE A 901 9.41 -18.01 -17.83
C ILE A 901 9.36 -19.48 -17.39
N GLN A 902 10.18 -20.33 -18.00
CA GLN A 902 10.29 -21.75 -17.69
C GLN A 902 11.70 -22.10 -17.23
N ALA A 903 11.82 -23.12 -16.36
CA ALA A 903 13.12 -23.56 -15.85
C ALA A 903 14.09 -24.01 -16.96
N SER A 904 13.56 -24.50 -18.08
CA SER A 904 14.31 -24.89 -19.28
C SER A 904 15.06 -23.73 -19.97
N GLN A 905 14.70 -22.48 -19.69
CA GLN A 905 15.38 -21.30 -20.25
C GLN A 905 16.65 -20.92 -19.49
N PHE A 906 16.95 -21.61 -18.38
CA PHE A 906 18.16 -21.40 -17.57
C PHE A 906 19.20 -22.51 -17.75
N GLU A 907 18.99 -23.47 -18.66
CA GLU A 907 19.89 -24.62 -18.86
C GLU A 907 21.32 -24.20 -19.21
N ASP A 908 21.51 -23.29 -20.17
CA ASP A 908 22.82 -22.73 -20.55
C ASP A 908 23.57 -22.14 -19.33
N LEU A 909 22.84 -21.48 -18.43
CA LEU A 909 23.39 -20.90 -17.20
C LEU A 909 23.75 -22.00 -16.18
N PHE A 910 22.99 -23.09 -16.10
CA PHE A 910 23.33 -24.22 -15.23
C PHE A 910 24.60 -24.91 -15.71
N GLU A 911 24.77 -25.12 -17.01
CA GLU A 911 25.99 -25.70 -17.59
C GLU A 911 27.22 -24.81 -17.33
N GLU A 912 27.12 -23.49 -17.59
CA GLU A 912 28.20 -22.53 -17.35
C GLU A 912 28.66 -22.52 -15.88
N GLN A 913 27.73 -22.60 -14.92
CA GLN A 913 28.09 -22.63 -13.49
C GLN A 913 28.62 -24.00 -13.01
N LEU A 914 28.13 -25.12 -13.55
CA LEU A 914 28.58 -26.46 -13.15
C LEU A 914 30.03 -26.75 -13.57
N HIS A 915 30.56 -26.11 -14.62
CA HIS A 915 31.97 -26.15 -14.99
C HIS A 915 32.95 -25.75 -13.86
N LEU A 916 32.47 -25.07 -12.81
CA LEU A 916 33.24 -24.77 -11.60
C LEU A 916 33.76 -26.03 -10.87
N TYR A 917 33.18 -27.20 -11.13
CA TYR A 917 33.52 -28.49 -10.51
C TYR A 917 34.35 -29.43 -11.41
N ASP A 918 34.66 -29.06 -12.65
CA ASP A 918 35.41 -29.93 -13.58
C ASP A 918 36.79 -30.32 -13.04
N THR A 919 37.51 -29.37 -12.43
CA THR A 919 38.81 -29.62 -11.79
C THR A 919 38.70 -30.61 -10.61
N ASP A 920 37.56 -30.64 -9.92
CA ASP A 920 37.31 -31.62 -8.86
C ASP A 920 37.00 -33.00 -9.47
N LEU A 921 36.35 -33.06 -10.64
CA LEU A 921 36.09 -34.30 -11.38
C LEU A 921 37.40 -34.96 -11.88
N GLU A 922 38.28 -34.16 -12.50
CA GLU A 922 39.61 -34.62 -12.92
C GLU A 922 40.42 -35.17 -11.74
N MET A 923 40.35 -34.52 -10.58
CA MET A 923 41.03 -34.92 -9.35
C MET A 923 40.59 -36.31 -8.83
N VAL A 924 39.32 -36.70 -9.02
CA VAL A 924 38.85 -38.06 -8.66
C VAL A 924 39.57 -39.12 -9.50
N THR A 925 39.75 -38.87 -10.81
CA THR A 925 40.47 -39.81 -11.70
C THR A 925 41.94 -39.96 -11.31
N GLN A 926 42.58 -38.88 -10.85
CA GLN A 926 43.95 -38.91 -10.32
C GLN A 926 44.02 -39.71 -9.01
N GLU A 927 43.08 -39.51 -8.08
CA GLU A 927 42.98 -40.26 -6.82
C GLU A 927 42.77 -41.76 -7.02
N GLN A 928 42.03 -42.17 -8.06
CA GLN A 928 41.87 -43.57 -8.45
C GLN A 928 43.20 -44.15 -8.93
N HIS A 929 43.94 -43.44 -9.79
CA HIS A 929 45.25 -43.90 -10.28
C HIS A 929 46.29 -44.01 -9.15
N GLU A 930 46.35 -43.04 -8.24
CA GLU A 930 47.23 -43.11 -7.06
C GLU A 930 46.85 -44.28 -6.13
N GLN A 931 45.56 -44.56 -5.94
CA GLN A 931 45.11 -45.73 -5.18
C GLN A 931 45.53 -47.05 -5.82
N ASP A 932 45.42 -47.20 -7.13
CA ASP A 932 45.78 -48.46 -7.80
C ASP A 932 47.28 -48.75 -7.66
N GLN A 933 48.13 -47.71 -7.75
CA GLN A 933 49.57 -47.83 -7.48
C GLN A 933 49.86 -48.26 -6.02
N ILE A 934 49.25 -47.59 -5.03
CA ILE A 934 49.44 -47.92 -3.61
C ILE A 934 48.89 -49.32 -3.30
N SER A 935 47.75 -49.70 -3.87
CA SER A 935 47.13 -51.02 -3.72
C SER A 935 48.01 -52.13 -4.29
N ALA A 936 48.70 -51.89 -5.42
CA ALA A 936 49.67 -52.81 -5.99
C ALA A 936 50.90 -52.96 -5.06
N GLN A 937 51.44 -51.85 -4.54
CA GLN A 937 52.57 -51.86 -3.59
C GLN A 937 52.23 -52.62 -2.29
N VAL A 938 51.04 -52.39 -1.72
CA VAL A 938 50.55 -53.11 -0.52
C VAL A 938 50.45 -54.62 -0.80
N ARG A 939 49.89 -55.02 -1.96
CA ARG A 939 49.82 -56.45 -2.35
C ARG A 939 51.20 -57.07 -2.55
N GLU A 940 52.15 -56.36 -3.16
CA GLU A 940 53.52 -56.85 -3.35
C GLU A 940 54.26 -56.99 -2.02
N ALA A 941 54.23 -55.95 -1.18
CA ALA A 941 54.86 -55.93 0.13
C ALA A 941 54.25 -57.01 1.05
N ASN A 942 52.92 -57.22 1.02
CA ASN A 942 52.31 -58.30 1.79
C ASN A 942 52.74 -59.67 1.26
N ARG A 943 52.78 -59.89 -0.06
CA ARG A 943 53.31 -61.15 -0.65
C ARG A 943 54.78 -61.41 -0.32
N ALA A 944 55.60 -60.37 -0.17
CA ALA A 944 56.99 -60.51 0.31
C ALA A 944 57.01 -60.90 1.79
N PHE A 945 56.25 -60.19 2.61
CA PHE A 945 56.08 -60.45 4.04
C PHE A 945 55.55 -61.86 4.35
N THR A 946 54.47 -62.32 3.69
CA THR A 946 53.91 -63.68 3.89
C THR A 946 54.91 -64.77 3.51
N ARG A 947 55.72 -64.56 2.45
CA ARG A 947 56.79 -65.50 2.06
C ARG A 947 57.93 -65.57 3.07
N ALA A 948 58.22 -64.48 3.78
CA ALA A 948 59.18 -64.47 4.87
C ALA A 948 58.61 -65.08 6.18
N HIS A 949 57.28 -65.17 6.32
CA HIS A 949 56.58 -65.51 7.57
C HIS A 949 55.97 -66.94 7.61
N THR A 950 56.41 -67.87 6.78
CA THR A 950 55.73 -69.17 6.56
C THR A 950 55.81 -70.22 7.69
N GLY A 951 56.28 -69.88 8.90
CA GLY A 951 56.78 -70.86 9.89
C GLY A 951 55.88 -71.28 11.07
N ASP A 952 55.10 -70.36 11.66
CA ASP A 952 54.53 -70.57 13.00
C ASP A 952 53.01 -70.82 13.02
N ALA A 953 52.57 -71.79 13.81
CA ALA A 953 51.14 -72.07 14.05
C ALA A 953 50.55 -71.22 15.19
N SER A 954 51.33 -70.97 16.25
CA SER A 954 50.90 -70.16 17.41
C SER A 954 50.76 -68.67 17.09
N THR A 955 51.47 -68.17 16.07
CA THR A 955 51.27 -66.79 15.58
C THR A 955 49.96 -66.64 14.82
N LYS A 956 49.50 -67.67 14.09
CA LYS A 956 48.22 -67.64 13.34
C LYS A 956 46.99 -67.62 14.26
N GLU A 957 47.01 -68.37 15.37
CA GLU A 957 45.94 -68.30 16.37
C GLU A 957 45.91 -66.92 17.06
N ARG A 958 47.09 -66.35 17.35
CA ARG A 958 47.22 -64.99 17.88
C ARG A 958 46.78 -63.92 16.87
N GLU A 959 47.16 -64.04 15.61
CA GLU A 959 46.75 -63.18 14.49
C GLU A 959 45.23 -63.17 14.35
N LYS A 960 44.60 -64.35 14.34
CA LYS A 960 43.14 -64.48 14.25
C LYS A 960 42.44 -63.81 15.44
N ALA A 961 42.90 -64.03 16.66
CA ALA A 961 42.33 -63.40 17.86
C ALA A 961 42.49 -61.87 17.85
N LEU A 962 43.64 -61.35 17.42
CA LEU A 962 43.86 -59.91 17.28
C LEU A 962 42.98 -59.30 16.18
N GLN A 963 42.84 -59.97 15.03
CA GLN A 963 41.98 -59.51 13.94
C GLN A 963 40.50 -59.56 14.33
N GLU A 964 40.05 -60.54 15.11
CA GLU A 964 38.68 -60.62 15.62
C GLU A 964 38.35 -59.47 16.58
N LEU A 965 39.29 -59.10 17.46
CA LEU A 965 39.16 -57.95 18.35
C LEU A 965 39.20 -56.61 17.61
N GLU A 966 40.10 -56.44 16.64
CA GLU A 966 40.19 -55.20 15.84
C GLU A 966 38.96 -55.02 14.93
N ASN A 967 38.49 -56.11 14.30
CA ASN A 967 37.20 -56.13 13.59
C ASN A 967 36.03 -55.82 14.55
N GLY A 968 36.12 -56.26 15.81
CA GLY A 968 35.19 -55.88 16.87
C GLY A 968 35.16 -54.38 17.11
N TYR A 969 36.32 -53.74 17.29
CA TYR A 969 36.39 -52.28 17.47
C TYR A 969 35.87 -51.50 16.24
N LEU A 970 36.15 -51.97 15.02
CA LEU A 970 35.59 -51.38 13.80
C LEU A 970 34.06 -51.50 13.75
N LYS A 971 33.50 -52.67 14.06
CA LYS A 971 32.04 -52.89 14.19
C LYS A 971 31.43 -52.03 15.30
N TYR A 972 32.12 -51.81 16.41
CA TYR A 972 31.67 -50.91 17.48
C TYR A 972 31.51 -49.46 16.96
N LYS A 973 32.49 -48.96 16.20
CA LYS A 973 32.41 -47.64 15.55
C LYS A 973 31.30 -47.57 14.50
N GLU A 974 31.13 -48.61 13.69
CA GLU A 974 30.05 -48.72 12.71
C GLU A 974 28.67 -48.66 13.39
N ILE A 975 28.44 -49.45 14.44
CA ILE A 975 27.16 -49.50 15.16
C ILE A 975 26.88 -48.17 15.88
N ILE A 976 27.88 -47.54 16.50
CA ILE A 976 27.70 -46.19 17.06
C ILE A 976 27.29 -45.19 15.98
N SER A 977 27.99 -45.18 14.84
CA SER A 977 27.66 -44.30 13.72
C SER A 977 26.23 -44.54 13.22
N ASN A 978 25.81 -45.80 13.08
CA ASN A 978 24.46 -46.17 12.64
C ASN A 978 23.39 -45.73 13.65
N ILE A 979 23.62 -45.88 14.96
CA ILE A 979 22.70 -45.41 16.01
C ILE A 979 22.64 -43.88 16.04
N GLU A 980 23.76 -43.17 15.86
CA GLU A 980 23.79 -41.70 15.80
C GLU A 980 23.05 -41.18 14.55
N VAL A 981 23.16 -41.86 13.41
CA VAL A 981 22.37 -41.60 12.20
C VAL A 981 20.87 -41.87 12.43
N GLY A 982 20.51 -43.01 13.03
CA GLY A 982 19.12 -43.34 13.37
C GLY A 982 18.50 -42.34 14.35
N ARG A 983 19.24 -41.93 15.39
CA ARG A 983 18.84 -40.87 16.32
C ARG A 983 18.62 -39.55 15.59
N LYS A 984 19.50 -39.18 14.65
CA LYS A 984 19.32 -37.96 13.85
C LYS A 984 18.06 -38.06 12.97
N PHE A 985 17.87 -39.18 12.27
CA PHE A 985 16.69 -39.45 11.45
C PHE A 985 15.39 -39.27 12.23
N TYR A 986 15.26 -39.87 13.42
CA TYR A 986 14.08 -39.71 14.26
C TYR A 986 13.90 -38.26 14.74
N ASN A 987 14.96 -37.55 15.15
CA ASN A 987 14.85 -36.12 15.49
C ASN A 987 14.44 -35.20 14.33
N ASP A 988 14.73 -35.58 13.08
CA ASP A 988 14.26 -34.87 11.89
C ASP A 988 12.82 -35.29 11.51
N LEU A 989 12.47 -36.57 11.65
CA LEU A 989 11.11 -37.09 11.47
C LEU A 989 10.12 -36.47 12.49
N ALA A 990 10.53 -36.27 13.74
CA ALA A 990 9.78 -35.58 14.78
C ALA A 990 9.25 -34.21 14.33
N LYS A 991 10.03 -33.46 13.53
CA LYS A 991 9.65 -32.14 12.99
C LYS A 991 8.59 -32.27 11.89
N ILE A 992 8.69 -33.31 11.06
CA ILE A 992 7.74 -33.60 9.98
C ILE A 992 6.41 -34.05 10.58
N VAL A 993 6.45 -35.00 11.51
CA VAL A 993 5.27 -35.53 12.21
C VAL A 993 4.59 -34.45 13.05
N GLY A 994 5.35 -33.60 13.74
CA GLY A 994 4.81 -32.46 14.48
C GLY A 994 4.02 -31.50 13.61
N ARG A 995 4.55 -31.14 12.42
CA ARG A 995 3.83 -30.33 11.43
C ARG A 995 2.56 -31.02 10.94
N PHE A 996 2.66 -32.29 10.53
CA PHE A 996 1.51 -33.08 10.07
C PHE A 996 0.38 -33.10 11.11
N ARG A 997 0.69 -33.32 12.39
CA ARG A 997 -0.28 -33.27 13.49
C ARG A 997 -0.94 -31.89 13.61
N ASP A 998 -0.15 -30.82 13.54
CA ASP A 998 -0.65 -29.46 13.72
C ASP A 998 -1.50 -29.00 12.51
N ASP A 999 -1.14 -29.41 11.30
CA ASP A 999 -1.95 -29.23 10.08
C ASP A 999 -3.28 -30.01 10.18
N CYS A 1000 -3.26 -31.25 10.70
CA CYS A 1000 -4.47 -32.01 10.99
C CYS A 1000 -5.37 -31.30 12.01
N LYS A 1001 -4.81 -30.73 13.08
CA LYS A 1001 -5.56 -29.93 14.06
C LYS A 1001 -6.23 -28.70 13.43
N ALA A 1002 -5.50 -27.98 12.58
CA ALA A 1002 -6.03 -26.82 11.87
C ALA A 1002 -7.18 -27.21 10.92
N PHE A 1003 -6.99 -28.28 10.14
CA PHE A 1003 -8.04 -28.82 9.26
C PHE A 1003 -9.30 -29.22 10.04
N VAL A 1004 -9.17 -30.03 11.09
CA VAL A 1004 -10.30 -30.47 11.92
C VAL A 1004 -11.02 -29.28 12.57
N HIS A 1005 -10.29 -28.26 13.01
CA HIS A 1005 -10.90 -27.04 13.57
C HIS A 1005 -11.73 -26.28 12.52
N GLN A 1006 -11.17 -26.04 11.32
CA GLN A 1006 -11.90 -25.41 10.22
C GLN A 1006 -13.16 -26.21 9.86
N ARG A 1007 -13.03 -27.54 9.72
CA ARG A 1007 -14.15 -28.43 9.37
C ARG A 1007 -15.27 -28.46 10.40
N ARG A 1008 -14.96 -28.30 11.69
CA ARG A 1008 -15.97 -28.15 12.75
C ARG A 1008 -16.66 -26.79 12.72
N MET A 1009 -15.96 -25.72 12.35
CA MET A 1009 -16.58 -24.40 12.13
C MET A 1009 -17.53 -24.42 10.92
N GLU A 1010 -17.11 -25.00 9.80
CA GLU A 1010 -17.96 -25.23 8.62
C GLU A 1010 -19.21 -26.05 8.98
N ALA A 1011 -19.05 -27.15 9.72
CA ALA A 1011 -20.14 -28.00 10.17
C ALA A 1011 -21.15 -27.23 11.05
N SER A 1012 -20.67 -26.45 12.01
CA SER A 1012 -21.50 -25.61 12.90
C SER A 1012 -22.31 -24.56 12.13
N GLN A 1013 -21.71 -23.93 11.11
CA GLN A 1013 -22.41 -22.98 10.25
C GLN A 1013 -23.53 -23.68 9.45
N ILE A 1014 -23.24 -24.83 8.82
CA ILE A 1014 -24.24 -25.59 8.06
C ILE A 1014 -25.36 -26.11 8.97
N GLU A 1015 -25.07 -26.61 10.18
CA GLU A 1015 -26.11 -26.98 11.16
C GLU A 1015 -26.97 -25.78 11.56
N GLY A 1016 -26.37 -24.59 11.72
CA GLY A 1016 -27.07 -23.33 11.99
C GLY A 1016 -28.01 -22.92 10.85
N GLU A 1017 -27.52 -22.98 9.60
CA GLU A 1017 -28.32 -22.68 8.40
C GLU A 1017 -29.48 -23.68 8.26
N ILE A 1018 -29.23 -24.99 8.35
CA ILE A 1018 -30.28 -26.04 8.34
C ILE A 1018 -31.32 -25.80 9.44
N THR A 1019 -30.88 -25.44 10.65
CA THR A 1019 -31.78 -25.18 11.79
C THR A 1019 -32.61 -23.91 11.56
N SER A 1020 -32.04 -22.85 11.00
CA SER A 1020 -32.75 -21.62 10.67
C SER A 1020 -33.81 -21.83 9.57
N VAL A 1021 -33.48 -22.62 8.54
CA VAL A 1021 -34.41 -22.98 7.47
C VAL A 1021 -35.52 -23.90 7.99
N ALA A 1022 -35.21 -24.83 8.90
CA ALA A 1022 -36.21 -25.67 9.56
C ALA A 1022 -37.15 -24.84 10.46
N ALA A 1023 -36.64 -23.82 11.16
CA ALA A 1023 -37.44 -22.90 11.96
C ALA A 1023 -38.34 -21.99 11.09
N MET A 1024 -37.85 -21.52 9.94
CA MET A 1024 -38.69 -20.79 8.98
C MET A 1024 -39.72 -21.70 8.30
N ALA A 1025 -39.42 -22.99 8.09
CA ALA A 1025 -40.37 -23.97 7.60
C ALA A 1025 -41.47 -24.30 8.63
N SER A 1026 -41.16 -24.33 9.93
CA SER A 1026 -42.16 -24.57 10.98
C SER A 1026 -43.11 -23.38 11.18
N LEU A 1027 -42.66 -22.15 10.90
CA LEU A 1027 -43.52 -20.95 10.85
C LEU A 1027 -44.55 -20.98 9.70
N ASN A 1028 -44.27 -21.69 8.61
CA ASN A 1028 -45.19 -21.86 7.48
C ASN A 1028 -46.19 -23.03 7.65
N LEU A 1029 -46.16 -23.77 8.77
CA LEU A 1029 -47.03 -24.93 9.00
C LEU A 1029 -48.41 -24.54 9.57
N SER A 1030 -49.03 -23.50 9.01
CA SER A 1030 -50.33 -22.97 9.48
C SER A 1030 -51.32 -22.61 8.36
N GLN A 1031 -51.31 -23.36 7.24
CA GLN A 1031 -52.47 -23.39 6.33
C GLN A 1031 -52.61 -24.76 5.60
N PRO A 1032 -53.78 -25.44 5.68
CA PRO A 1032 -53.97 -26.75 5.07
C PRO A 1032 -54.64 -26.71 3.68
N HIS A 1033 -54.09 -27.53 2.75
CA HIS A 1033 -54.69 -27.99 1.48
C HIS A 1033 -54.97 -26.89 0.40
N LEU A 1034 -54.75 -27.14 -0.89
CA LEU A 1034 -55.00 -28.36 -1.67
C LEU A 1034 -53.80 -28.90 -2.45
N ARG A 1035 -53.73 -30.24 -2.56
CA ARG A 1035 -52.76 -31.02 -3.34
C ARG A 1035 -53.54 -31.91 -4.30
N GLN A 1036 -53.27 -31.85 -5.61
CA GLN A 1036 -53.54 -32.86 -6.67
C GLN A 1036 -53.24 -32.20 -8.04
N TYR A 1037 -52.62 -32.82 -9.05
CA TYR A 1037 -52.22 -34.22 -9.29
C TYR A 1037 -50.78 -34.36 -9.85
N SER A 1038 -50.29 -35.60 -9.85
CA SER A 1038 -49.01 -36.11 -10.35
C SER A 1038 -48.96 -36.39 -11.87
N GLN A 1039 -47.78 -36.32 -12.51
CA GLN A 1039 -47.07 -37.49 -13.13
C GLN A 1039 -45.73 -37.11 -13.83
N GLN A 1040 -44.89 -38.13 -14.07
CA GLN A 1040 -43.52 -38.12 -14.66
C GLN A 1040 -43.56 -38.48 -16.18
N PRO A 1041 -42.47 -38.83 -16.93
CA PRO A 1041 -41.01 -38.54 -16.85
C PRO A 1041 -40.29 -38.14 -18.19
N ALA A 1042 -39.03 -37.67 -18.07
CA ALA A 1042 -37.82 -37.92 -18.91
C ALA A 1042 -37.72 -37.78 -20.48
N GLN A 1043 -36.77 -36.91 -20.89
CA GLN A 1043 -35.80 -37.02 -22.04
C GLN A 1043 -36.31 -36.99 -23.53
N PRO A 1044 -35.44 -36.71 -24.55
CA PRO A 1044 -34.43 -35.64 -24.69
C PRO A 1044 -34.39 -34.98 -26.12
N ALA A 1045 -33.39 -34.11 -26.37
CA ALA A 1045 -32.86 -33.62 -27.68
C ALA A 1045 -33.32 -32.25 -28.27
N GLN A 1046 -32.53 -31.77 -29.23
CA GLN A 1046 -32.41 -30.41 -29.83
C GLN A 1046 -33.29 -30.20 -31.10
N PRO A 1047 -33.13 -29.16 -31.97
CA PRO A 1047 -32.96 -27.69 -31.82
C PRO A 1047 -33.91 -26.85 -32.74
N VAL A 1048 -33.67 -25.53 -32.88
CA VAL A 1048 -33.96 -24.62 -34.05
C VAL A 1048 -35.26 -23.77 -34.11
N GLN A 1049 -35.09 -22.47 -33.79
CA GLN A 1049 -35.63 -21.24 -34.46
C GLN A 1049 -37.19 -21.00 -34.58
N PRO A 1050 -37.71 -19.91 -35.23
CA PRO A 1050 -38.00 -18.64 -34.54
C PRO A 1050 -39.36 -17.96 -34.94
N VAL A 1051 -39.45 -16.61 -34.85
CA VAL A 1051 -40.50 -15.66 -35.36
C VAL A 1051 -41.67 -15.40 -34.37
N GLN A 1052 -41.76 -14.27 -33.64
CA GLN A 1052 -42.26 -12.90 -34.01
C GLN A 1052 -43.74 -12.83 -34.50
N PRO A 1053 -44.46 -11.67 -34.43
CA PRO A 1053 -44.45 -10.56 -33.44
C PRO A 1053 -45.88 -9.97 -33.13
N ALA A 1054 -45.93 -8.76 -32.52
CA ALA A 1054 -47.06 -7.80 -32.35
C ALA A 1054 -48.12 -8.08 -31.25
N GLN A 1055 -48.45 -7.20 -30.27
CA GLN A 1055 -48.89 -5.76 -30.24
C GLN A 1055 -50.39 -5.53 -30.58
N PRO A 1056 -51.08 -4.43 -30.14
CA PRO A 1056 -50.88 -3.49 -29.00
C PRO A 1056 -52.22 -3.05 -28.27
N VAL A 1057 -52.26 -1.84 -27.65
CA VAL A 1057 -53.43 -1.01 -27.17
C VAL A 1057 -53.99 -1.35 -25.76
N GLN A 1058 -54.50 -0.46 -24.89
CA GLN A 1058 -54.21 0.90 -24.34
C GLN A 1058 -55.48 1.39 -23.55
N GLN A 1059 -55.35 1.68 -22.23
CA GLN A 1059 -55.96 2.80 -21.44
C GLN A 1059 -57.52 2.93 -21.30
N PRO A 1060 -58.12 3.83 -20.44
CA PRO A 1060 -57.58 4.93 -19.58
C PRO A 1060 -58.15 5.16 -18.13
N THR A 1061 -57.45 6.02 -17.36
CA THR A 1061 -57.76 6.94 -16.19
C THR A 1061 -59.05 6.94 -15.32
N GLN A 1062 -58.90 7.22 -14.00
CA GLN A 1062 -59.51 8.37 -13.24
C GLN A 1062 -59.00 8.55 -11.75
N LEU A 1063 -59.31 9.67 -11.08
CA LEU A 1063 -58.84 10.19 -9.74
C LEU A 1063 -60.02 10.90 -8.96
N PRO A 1064 -59.85 11.58 -7.80
CA PRO A 1064 -59.66 11.14 -6.39
C PRO A 1064 -60.80 11.66 -5.42
N PRO A 1065 -60.75 11.51 -4.07
CA PRO A 1065 -60.31 12.63 -3.18
C PRO A 1065 -59.62 12.22 -1.83
N GLN A 1066 -59.22 13.20 -0.99
CA GLN A 1066 -58.43 13.04 0.27
C GLN A 1066 -59.33 12.98 1.55
N VAL A 1067 -58.91 12.92 2.84
CA VAL A 1067 -57.72 13.29 3.68
C VAL A 1067 -57.80 12.48 5.03
N PRO A 1068 -56.92 12.56 6.10
CA PRO A 1068 -55.68 13.33 6.33
C PRO A 1068 -54.42 12.54 6.83
N GLN A 1069 -54.19 12.41 8.16
CA GLN A 1069 -52.90 12.13 8.87
C GLN A 1069 -53.13 11.63 10.33
N PRO A 1070 -52.15 11.04 11.10
CA PRO A 1070 -50.69 11.32 11.06
C PRO A 1070 -49.66 10.14 11.15
N GLN A 1071 -48.39 10.55 11.00
CA GLN A 1071 -47.03 9.93 11.07
C GLN A 1071 -46.74 8.71 12.00
N PRO A 1072 -45.58 7.99 11.86
CA PRO A 1072 -44.37 8.33 11.07
C PRO A 1072 -43.87 7.27 10.06
N VAL A 1073 -42.98 7.71 9.15
CA VAL A 1073 -42.36 6.91 8.07
C VAL A 1073 -40.86 6.71 8.33
N GLN A 1074 -40.37 5.48 8.17
CA GLN A 1074 -38.93 5.19 7.97
C GLN A 1074 -38.61 5.11 6.47
N HIS A 1075 -37.43 5.56 6.07
CA HIS A 1075 -36.97 5.57 4.68
C HIS A 1075 -36.44 4.20 4.21
N GLN A 1076 -36.87 3.78 3.02
CA GLN A 1076 -36.03 3.16 1.99
C GLN A 1076 -35.78 4.25 0.93
N PRO A 1077 -34.61 4.29 0.23
CA PRO A 1077 -34.31 3.36 -0.88
C PRO A 1077 -32.78 3.05 -1.02
N PRO A 1078 -32.30 2.38 -2.10
CA PRO A 1078 -32.98 1.54 -3.10
C PRO A 1078 -32.54 0.06 -3.05
N ARG A 1079 -33.16 -0.78 -3.90
CA ARG A 1079 -32.59 -2.07 -4.34
C ARG A 1079 -31.89 -1.86 -5.69
N ASP A 1080 -30.73 -2.49 -5.86
CA ASP A 1080 -30.18 -2.89 -7.16
C ASP A 1080 -29.69 -4.35 -7.03
N GLU A 1081 -29.60 -5.04 -8.17
CA GLU A 1081 -29.51 -6.50 -8.27
C GLU A 1081 -28.09 -7.06 -8.03
N PRO A 1082 -27.93 -8.26 -7.43
CA PRO A 1082 -26.74 -9.07 -7.60
C PRO A 1082 -26.82 -9.81 -8.95
N LEU A 1083 -25.95 -9.40 -9.88
CA LEU A 1083 -25.69 -10.10 -11.14
C LEU A 1083 -25.15 -11.52 -10.91
N THR A 1084 -25.51 -12.42 -11.82
CA THR A 1084 -25.13 -13.84 -11.80
C THR A 1084 -23.64 -14.04 -12.10
N ALA A 1085 -22.94 -14.85 -11.29
CA ALA A 1085 -21.56 -15.25 -11.57
C ALA A 1085 -21.48 -16.40 -12.61
N PRO A 1086 -20.47 -16.43 -13.50
CA PRO A 1086 -20.37 -17.42 -14.57
C PRO A 1086 -19.86 -18.79 -14.11
N GLN A 1087 -20.39 -19.86 -14.70
CA GLN A 1087 -19.91 -21.23 -14.48
C GLN A 1087 -18.61 -21.52 -15.25
N PRO A 1088 -17.55 -22.05 -14.63
CA PRO A 1088 -16.37 -22.54 -15.34
C PRO A 1088 -16.64 -23.92 -15.97
N THR A 1089 -16.71 -23.98 -17.29
CA THR A 1089 -16.72 -25.24 -18.07
C THR A 1089 -15.35 -25.91 -18.01
N ARG A 1090 -15.26 -27.10 -17.39
CA ARG A 1090 -14.01 -27.86 -17.31
C ARG A 1090 -13.81 -28.71 -18.57
N ALA A 1091 -12.70 -28.50 -19.27
CA ALA A 1091 -12.32 -29.31 -20.43
C ALA A 1091 -12.05 -30.77 -20.03
N ASN A 1092 -12.34 -31.70 -20.93
CA ASN A 1092 -12.40 -33.13 -20.67
C ASN A 1092 -11.21 -33.85 -21.33
N THR A 1093 -10.22 -34.30 -20.55
CA THR A 1093 -9.11 -35.13 -21.03
C THR A 1093 -8.95 -36.37 -20.15
N ARG A 1094 -8.98 -37.56 -20.79
CA ARG A 1094 -8.90 -38.87 -20.14
C ARG A 1094 -7.46 -39.16 -19.67
N PRO A 1095 -7.26 -39.84 -18.53
CA PRO A 1095 -5.95 -40.39 -18.17
C PRO A 1095 -5.63 -41.65 -18.98
N SER A 1096 -4.36 -41.80 -19.39
CA SER A 1096 -3.83 -43.00 -20.03
C SER A 1096 -2.89 -43.72 -19.06
N MET A 1097 -3.27 -44.95 -18.70
CA MET A 1097 -2.48 -46.06 -18.14
C MET A 1097 -1.03 -45.78 -17.69
N ALA A 1098 -0.76 -46.03 -16.40
CA ALA A 1098 0.57 -46.46 -15.94
C ALA A 1098 0.84 -47.93 -16.35
N PRO A 1099 2.08 -48.45 -16.24
CA PRO A 1099 2.52 -48.96 -14.94
C PRO A 1099 3.99 -48.67 -14.58
N GLY A 1100 4.22 -48.44 -13.29
CA GLY A 1100 5.55 -48.26 -12.68
C GLY A 1100 5.45 -48.33 -11.16
N VAL A 1101 4.72 -49.34 -10.67
CA VAL A 1101 4.39 -49.49 -9.24
C VAL A 1101 5.65 -49.87 -8.46
N TRP A 1102 5.97 -49.07 -7.43
CA TRP A 1102 6.99 -49.40 -6.44
C TRP A 1102 6.45 -50.51 -5.53
N SER A 1103 7.09 -51.69 -5.53
CA SER A 1103 6.69 -52.84 -4.71
C SER A 1103 7.48 -52.90 -3.39
N PRO A 1104 6.84 -53.15 -2.22
CA PRO A 1104 7.50 -52.95 -0.92
C PRO A 1104 8.55 -53.99 -0.47
N ASP A 1105 8.90 -54.98 -1.32
CA ASP A 1105 9.76 -56.11 -0.93
C ASP A 1105 11.26 -55.92 -1.26
N MET A 1106 11.67 -54.73 -1.70
CA MET A 1106 13.08 -54.40 -2.02
C MET A 1106 13.80 -53.77 -0.82
N GLY A 1107 14.25 -54.62 0.12
CA GLY A 1107 15.21 -54.23 1.15
C GLY A 1107 16.58 -53.83 0.57
N ILE A 1108 17.32 -52.99 1.31
CA ILE A 1108 18.63 -52.45 0.92
C ILE A 1108 19.59 -53.59 0.57
N ARG A 1109 20.13 -53.60 -0.66
CA ARG A 1109 21.19 -54.51 -1.09
C ARG A 1109 22.47 -53.75 -1.41
N PHE A 1110 23.55 -54.10 -0.74
CA PHE A 1110 24.90 -53.75 -1.17
C PHE A 1110 25.25 -54.51 -2.47
N GLY A 1111 26.06 -53.87 -3.32
CA GLY A 1111 26.08 -54.16 -4.75
C GLY A 1111 26.71 -55.48 -5.18
N THR A 1112 26.32 -55.93 -6.38
CA THR A 1112 27.05 -56.91 -7.20
C THR A 1112 26.95 -56.50 -8.68
N GLN A 1113 27.96 -56.82 -9.48
CA GLN A 1113 28.15 -56.32 -10.84
C GLN A 1113 27.10 -56.86 -11.83
N GLY A 1114 26.50 -55.97 -12.63
CA GLY A 1114 25.74 -56.31 -13.82
C GLY A 1114 26.51 -55.90 -15.08
N THR A 1115 26.85 -56.86 -15.94
CA THR A 1115 27.53 -56.62 -17.22
C THR A 1115 26.63 -55.93 -18.24
N TRP A 1116 27.14 -54.90 -18.91
CA TRP A 1116 26.44 -54.16 -19.96
C TRP A 1116 26.46 -54.92 -21.30
N ASP A 1117 25.30 -55.02 -21.96
CA ASP A 1117 25.13 -55.60 -23.29
C ASP A 1117 25.15 -54.47 -24.35
N PRO A 1118 26.15 -54.41 -25.25
CA PRO A 1118 26.29 -53.33 -26.23
C PRO A 1118 25.35 -53.44 -27.44
N SER A 1119 24.44 -54.42 -27.50
CA SER A 1119 23.56 -54.65 -28.66
C SER A 1119 22.37 -53.70 -28.80
N LYS A 1120 22.13 -52.80 -27.83
CA LYS A 1120 20.97 -51.89 -27.81
C LYS A 1120 21.34 -50.40 -27.79
N GLY A 1121 22.08 -49.98 -28.81
CA GLY A 1121 22.12 -48.57 -29.22
C GLY A 1121 21.20 -48.31 -30.42
N VAL A 1122 20.88 -47.03 -30.64
CA VAL A 1122 20.64 -46.32 -31.94
C VAL A 1122 19.34 -45.49 -32.03
N LYS A 1123 19.53 -44.18 -31.81
CA LYS A 1123 19.11 -43.00 -32.60
C LYS A 1123 17.63 -42.60 -32.79
N PHE A 1124 17.37 -41.36 -32.35
CA PHE A 1124 16.74 -40.22 -33.05
C PHE A 1124 15.51 -40.42 -33.94
N SER A 1125 14.42 -39.79 -33.50
CA SER A 1125 13.63 -38.83 -34.29
C SER A 1125 13.31 -37.63 -33.41
#